data_AF-A0A9W8DLT8-F1
#
_entry.id   AF-A0A9W8DLT8-F1
#
_cell.length_a   1.000
_cell.length_b   1.000
_cell.length_c   1.000
_cell.angle_alpha   90.00
_cell.angle_beta   90.00
_cell.angle_gamma   90.00
#
_symmetry.space_group_name_H-M   'P 1'
#
loop_
_entity.id
_entity.type
_entity.pdbx_description
1 polymer ?
#
loop_
_entity_poly.entity_id
_entity_poly.type
_entity_poly.pdbx_seq_one_letter_code
_entity_poly.pdbx_strand_id
1 'polypeptide(L)'
;MGPGATGGSGIPQPSMLRNSRLSMAPGGLGQIAPGTIRRNNKRLDPDAIATPAMNRGWNNHGEVGAGPMSQLRNPGTVNRLPTQTPANKQNRRTSVFQSSRRQSVGMGILGSTKKTKVVDPRPLKTKQFRDHAKEVLGNFLRSSGYPGVLGPKTLDSPSQREFREIFTFLYGKIDPRYQFQQKFESDVFEILRSIRYPYHDDISKTSVTVPGIDKHWVKFLALFLWMIELIQYVQQLEAHEFDDTPQEGEDMNQFAEKAFYQYLKQTYPIWLAGSDETTEFEDHLAEQLDGMNSSVVKGNEEAEQTYSKLEQELHQLHSTEPPLVKAEREKANLMSDKVKMSDYIHKIELRRQKQTDRVNRLRDSLETINRDIEDFIKGRSEVKAIVDSQPISTQDVDRMQAEQEQLSNTLEGIQVKIQEAEKVTYGQEMKVQQILDNVDNSVQEYSTLAYNLGLLTSSDDYEGGDDAKKQNSSGNEKLNFRLKINHYTDDPSQMASVDLRNKVRPALQKMREDKLKQLRETRTKIIEESERAEQLAETKQDLEEQIAELDGQVQRKQQQYQDTRMLRMAENKSMMQQIEQLDVDIAAMRKEVQESELHLQALVAHTESEWDMVRRGNEQRRKEVTEEVVNTVDDVLQMSSHVQQRLRELKELVDADAQITEY
;
A
#
# COMPACT_ATOMS: atom_id res chain seq x y z
N MET A 1 53.47 4.35 -44.34
CA MET A 1 53.66 5.68 -44.97
C MET A 1 54.13 6.64 -43.87
N GLY A 2 55.08 7.55 -44.15
CA GLY A 2 55.56 8.62 -43.22
C GLY A 2 55.15 10.02 -43.74
N PRO A 3 55.81 11.17 -43.39
CA PRO A 3 57.00 11.41 -42.54
C PRO A 3 56.62 11.63 -41.04
N GLY A 4 57.28 12.37 -40.12
CA GLY A 4 58.48 13.25 -40.08
C GLY A 4 59.02 13.39 -38.62
N ALA A 5 60.11 14.09 -38.23
CA ALA A 5 60.86 15.29 -38.69
C ALA A 5 60.30 16.65 -38.17
N THR A 6 61.07 17.63 -37.63
CA THR A 6 62.47 17.73 -37.12
C THR A 6 62.71 19.10 -36.42
N GLY A 7 63.46 19.18 -35.30
CA GLY A 7 64.11 20.42 -34.76
C GLY A 7 63.18 21.55 -34.22
N GLY A 8 63.66 22.65 -33.61
CA GLY A 8 65.00 22.93 -33.04
C GLY A 8 65.31 24.44 -32.78
N SER A 9 65.72 24.81 -31.54
CA SER A 9 66.38 26.09 -31.11
C SER A 9 65.65 27.45 -31.26
N GLY A 10 65.92 28.46 -30.40
CA GLY A 10 65.54 29.87 -30.69
C GLY A 10 65.24 30.92 -29.57
N ILE A 11 66.11 31.08 -28.57
CA ILE A 11 66.45 32.32 -27.79
C ILE A 11 65.83 33.67 -28.28
N PRO A 12 65.26 34.57 -27.42
CA PRO A 12 66.08 35.47 -26.55
C PRO A 12 65.54 35.89 -25.16
N GLN A 13 66.41 36.56 -24.38
CA GLN A 13 66.15 37.23 -23.07
C GLN A 13 65.70 38.70 -23.23
N PRO A 14 65.25 39.40 -22.16
CA PRO A 14 66.14 40.13 -21.21
C PRO A 14 66.03 39.60 -19.75
N SER A 15 67.04 39.67 -18.86
CA SER A 15 67.70 40.82 -18.18
C SER A 15 66.83 41.46 -17.06
N MET A 16 67.31 41.86 -15.85
CA MET A 16 68.63 41.84 -15.19
C MET A 16 68.52 41.79 -13.64
N LEU A 17 69.51 41.18 -12.95
CA LEU A 17 70.01 41.47 -11.56
C LEU A 17 68.99 41.34 -10.37
N ARG A 18 69.39 41.02 -9.12
CA ARG A 18 70.67 41.25 -8.40
C ARG A 18 70.93 40.17 -7.29
N ASN A 19 72.18 40.09 -6.81
CA ASN A 19 72.68 39.19 -5.74
C ASN A 19 71.91 39.30 -4.40
N SER A 20 71.89 38.32 -3.48
CA SER A 20 72.99 37.48 -2.93
C SER A 20 72.47 36.12 -2.40
N ARG A 21 73.11 34.95 -2.60
CA ARG A 21 74.36 34.39 -2.00
C ARG A 21 74.33 34.19 -0.47
N LEU A 22 74.77 33.08 0.14
CA LEU A 22 75.09 31.67 -0.27
C LEU A 22 75.23 30.85 1.06
N SER A 23 74.44 29.80 1.35
CA SER A 23 74.70 28.33 1.23
C SER A 23 75.94 27.68 1.91
N MET A 24 75.71 26.59 2.68
CA MET A 24 76.48 25.31 2.81
C MET A 24 75.68 24.40 3.79
N ALA A 25 75.31 23.12 3.61
CA ALA A 25 75.67 21.96 2.74
C ALA A 25 76.97 21.21 3.12
N PRO A 26 77.12 19.88 2.90
CA PRO A 26 76.21 18.80 2.40
C PRO A 26 75.88 17.73 3.50
N GLY A 27 75.28 16.53 3.30
CA GLY A 27 74.49 15.97 2.18
C GLY A 27 74.78 14.50 1.77
N GLY A 28 74.02 13.49 2.24
CA GLY A 28 74.03 12.05 1.81
C GLY A 28 73.86 11.04 2.96
N LEU A 29 73.49 9.74 2.80
CA LEU A 29 73.08 8.96 1.60
C LEU A 29 72.44 7.58 1.99
N GLY A 30 71.30 7.19 1.39
CA GLY A 30 70.76 5.80 1.30
C GLY A 30 70.18 5.12 2.57
N GLN A 31 69.47 3.97 2.52
CA GLN A 31 68.69 3.33 1.42
C GLN A 31 67.77 2.17 1.94
N ILE A 32 66.72 1.81 1.17
CA ILE A 32 65.97 0.52 1.16
C ILE A 32 64.94 0.22 2.30
N ALA A 33 63.88 -0.54 1.94
CA ALA A 33 62.74 -1.00 2.76
C ALA A 33 62.55 -2.55 2.62
N PRO A 34 61.61 -3.24 3.31
CA PRO A 34 60.16 -3.26 2.97
C PRO A 34 59.28 -2.78 4.15
N GLY A 35 57.94 -2.58 4.11
CA GLY A 35 56.83 -3.28 3.41
C GLY A 35 55.98 -4.02 4.46
N THR A 36 54.63 -4.02 4.48
CA THR A 36 53.60 -3.55 3.52
C THR A 36 52.21 -3.50 4.21
N ILE A 37 51.30 -2.61 3.73
CA ILE A 37 49.81 -2.76 3.74
C ILE A 37 49.14 -2.77 5.14
N ARG A 38 48.10 -1.99 5.52
CA ARG A 38 47.22 -0.91 4.98
C ARG A 38 46.68 -0.12 6.23
N ARG A 39 45.72 0.82 6.25
CA ARG A 39 44.73 1.36 5.28
C ARG A 39 44.67 2.91 5.37
N ASN A 40 43.50 3.53 5.64
CA ASN A 40 43.24 4.98 5.50
C ASN A 40 42.39 5.59 6.64
N ASN A 41 42.51 6.93 6.77
CA ASN A 41 41.56 7.91 7.35
C ASN A 41 41.35 7.87 8.89
N LYS A 42 41.34 9.00 9.64
CA LYS A 42 40.58 10.29 9.52
C LYS A 42 39.06 10.04 9.62
N ARG A 43 38.24 10.81 10.33
CA ARG A 43 38.27 12.01 11.21
C ARG A 43 36.86 12.00 11.87
N LEU A 44 36.49 12.61 13.01
CA LEU A 44 36.76 13.92 13.62
C LEU A 44 35.94 13.95 14.94
N ASP A 45 36.37 14.67 15.97
CA ASP A 45 35.51 15.11 17.08
C ASP A 45 34.63 16.32 16.65
N PRO A 46 33.59 16.72 17.41
CA PRO A 46 33.81 17.75 18.44
C PRO A 46 32.88 17.71 19.70
N ASP A 47 33.23 18.55 20.68
CA ASP A 47 32.60 18.71 22.01
C ASP A 47 31.30 19.55 22.11
N ALA A 48 30.69 19.51 23.30
CA ALA A 48 29.97 20.57 24.07
C ALA A 48 28.89 21.45 23.38
N ILE A 49 27.61 21.53 23.81
CA ILE A 49 26.99 21.89 25.12
C ILE A 49 26.72 23.40 25.34
N ALA A 50 25.41 23.74 25.36
CA ALA A 50 24.70 24.79 26.16
C ALA A 50 24.80 26.32 25.83
N THR A 51 23.68 26.94 25.39
CA THR A 51 22.78 27.91 26.14
C THR A 51 23.05 29.42 25.90
N PRO A 52 22.24 30.42 26.37
CA PRO A 52 20.94 30.45 27.11
C PRO A 52 19.81 31.35 26.46
N ALA A 53 18.84 31.82 27.27
CA ALA A 53 17.66 32.67 26.90
C ALA A 53 17.94 34.21 27.00
N MET A 54 17.03 35.22 26.92
CA MET A 54 15.62 35.32 27.41
C MET A 54 14.81 36.60 26.96
N ASN A 55 13.58 36.38 26.44
CA ASN A 55 12.31 37.16 26.43
C ASN A 55 12.20 38.74 26.37
N ARG A 56 11.43 39.25 25.35
CA ARG A 56 10.64 40.53 25.26
C ARG A 56 10.02 40.72 23.84
N GLY A 57 8.88 41.41 23.54
CA GLY A 57 7.59 41.59 24.25
C GLY A 57 7.06 43.05 24.45
N TRP A 58 5.97 43.51 23.79
CA TRP A 58 5.04 44.66 24.15
C TRP A 58 3.84 44.87 23.16
N ASN A 59 2.66 45.33 23.66
CA ASN A 59 1.48 46.05 23.06
C ASN A 59 0.84 45.58 21.71
N ASN A 60 -0.49 45.65 21.44
CA ASN A 60 -1.72 46.09 22.17
C ASN A 60 -2.92 45.16 21.71
N HIS A 61 -4.24 45.46 21.54
CA HIS A 61 -5.16 46.63 21.65
C HIS A 61 -6.65 46.16 21.74
N GLY A 62 -7.48 46.70 22.66
CA GLY A 62 -8.98 46.65 22.66
C GLY A 62 -9.69 45.30 22.96
N GLU A 63 -10.94 45.24 23.48
CA GLU A 63 -11.78 46.24 24.17
C GLU A 63 -12.89 45.56 25.05
N VAL A 64 -13.51 46.35 25.95
CA VAL A 64 -14.71 46.16 26.85
C VAL A 64 -15.39 44.76 27.00
N GLY A 65 -15.79 44.26 28.18
CA GLY A 65 -15.63 44.73 29.58
C GLY A 65 -16.78 44.30 30.54
N ALA A 66 -16.50 44.24 31.85
CA ALA A 66 -17.41 44.10 33.04
C ALA A 66 -18.42 42.90 33.10
N GLY A 67 -18.77 42.30 34.26
CA GLY A 67 -18.53 42.63 35.67
C GLY A 67 -18.57 41.39 36.62
N PRO A 68 -18.58 41.57 37.97
CA PRO A 68 -17.87 40.64 38.88
C PRO A 68 -18.73 39.91 39.96
N MET A 69 -18.03 39.21 40.89
CA MET A 69 -18.47 38.80 42.25
C MET A 69 -19.16 37.39 42.36
N SER A 70 -18.93 36.50 43.36
CA SER A 70 -17.77 36.25 44.25
C SER A 70 -17.89 34.89 45.00
N GLN A 71 -16.85 34.52 45.75
CA GLN A 71 -16.81 33.62 46.93
C GLN A 71 -17.00 32.08 46.81
N LEU A 72 -15.91 31.39 47.20
CA LEU A 72 -15.82 30.29 48.19
C LEU A 72 -16.36 28.85 47.93
N ARG A 73 -15.53 27.92 48.41
CA ARG A 73 -15.79 26.57 48.96
C ARG A 73 -15.76 25.36 48.00
N ASN A 74 -14.81 24.48 48.31
CA ASN A 74 -14.57 23.14 47.77
C ASN A 74 -15.14 22.09 48.76
N PRO A 75 -15.29 20.77 48.46
CA PRO A 75 -15.33 20.06 47.16
C PRO A 75 -16.64 19.25 46.95
N GLY A 76 -16.79 18.62 45.78
CA GLY A 76 -17.60 17.38 45.67
C GLY A 76 -18.61 17.27 44.52
N THR A 77 -18.53 16.13 43.81
CA THR A 77 -19.60 15.38 43.10
C THR A 77 -21.00 16.01 42.96
N VAL A 78 -21.46 16.24 41.72
CA VAL A 78 -22.87 16.58 41.42
C VAL A 78 -23.38 15.78 40.20
N ASN A 79 -24.45 15.00 40.41
CA ASN A 79 -25.21 14.32 39.36
C ASN A 79 -25.97 15.29 38.45
N ARG A 80 -26.39 14.85 37.25
CA ARG A 80 -27.52 15.47 36.53
C ARG A 80 -28.50 14.45 35.93
N LEU A 81 -29.68 14.39 36.53
CA LEU A 81 -30.97 14.36 35.83
C LEU A 81 -31.76 15.61 36.29
N PRO A 82 -32.75 16.11 35.54
CA PRO A 82 -34.13 15.71 35.88
C PRO A 82 -35.15 15.65 34.71
N THR A 83 -36.12 14.72 34.86
CA THR A 83 -37.57 14.81 34.54
C THR A 83 -38.15 15.13 33.13
N GLN A 84 -39.00 14.19 32.68
CA GLN A 84 -40.38 14.36 32.14
C GLN A 84 -40.65 14.76 30.66
N THR A 85 -40.91 13.73 29.82
CA THR A 85 -42.18 13.37 29.10
C THR A 85 -43.15 14.42 28.54
N PRO A 86 -44.01 14.11 27.52
CA PRO A 86 -44.24 12.84 26.79
C PRO A 86 -44.10 12.95 25.24
N ALA A 87 -44.10 11.87 24.45
CA ALA A 87 -45.29 11.33 23.76
C ALA A 87 -45.06 9.89 23.22
N ASN A 88 -46.07 9.26 22.58
CA ASN A 88 -46.21 7.80 22.48
C ASN A 88 -46.60 7.31 21.07
N LYS A 89 -45.91 6.27 20.52
CA LYS A 89 -46.54 5.01 20.00
C LYS A 89 -45.60 3.97 19.33
N GLN A 90 -45.59 2.78 19.95
CA GLN A 90 -45.71 1.43 19.34
C GLN A 90 -44.57 0.73 18.53
N ASN A 91 -44.42 -0.56 18.87
CA ASN A 91 -43.79 -1.68 18.14
C ASN A 91 -42.25 -1.68 17.97
N ARG A 92 -41.55 -2.82 18.15
CA ARG A 92 -41.95 -4.15 18.66
C ARG A 92 -40.74 -4.84 19.33
N ARG A 93 -40.98 -5.63 20.38
CA ARG A 93 -39.94 -6.39 21.12
C ARG A 93 -40.02 -7.89 20.85
N THR A 94 -38.95 -8.59 21.18
CA THR A 94 -38.71 -10.03 20.97
C THR A 94 -39.10 -10.89 22.19
N SER A 95 -38.91 -12.22 22.05
CA SER A 95 -38.91 -13.27 23.09
C SER A 95 -40.25 -13.79 23.64
N VAL A 96 -40.27 -15.10 23.95
CA VAL A 96 -40.82 -15.71 25.20
C VAL A 96 -40.23 -17.12 25.36
N PHE A 97 -40.16 -17.61 26.61
CA PHE A 97 -39.49 -18.83 27.08
C PHE A 97 -40.41 -19.56 28.09
N GLN A 98 -40.37 -20.88 28.34
CA GLN A 98 -39.60 -22.00 27.76
C GLN A 98 -40.24 -23.35 28.24
N SER A 99 -39.45 -24.43 28.39
CA SER A 99 -39.65 -25.57 29.32
C SER A 99 -40.50 -26.78 28.86
N SER A 100 -40.18 -28.05 29.19
CA SER A 100 -38.90 -28.73 29.51
C SER A 100 -39.12 -30.25 29.70
N ARG A 101 -38.31 -31.13 29.08
CA ARG A 101 -37.53 -32.21 29.77
C ARG A 101 -36.80 -33.21 28.83
N ARG A 102 -35.50 -33.37 29.11
CA ARG A 102 -34.64 -34.59 29.13
C ARG A 102 -34.65 -35.62 27.98
N GLN A 103 -33.49 -35.68 27.30
CA GLN A 103 -32.60 -36.86 27.11
C GLN A 103 -33.19 -38.24 26.72
N SER A 104 -32.72 -38.76 25.58
CA SER A 104 -31.77 -39.89 25.55
C SER A 104 -31.13 -40.04 24.15
N VAL A 105 -30.03 -40.79 24.05
CA VAL A 105 -29.38 -41.15 22.77
C VAL A 105 -30.07 -42.40 22.21
N GLY A 106 -30.36 -42.42 20.91
CA GLY A 106 -30.92 -43.59 20.21
C GLY A 106 -30.43 -43.64 18.76
N MET A 107 -30.01 -44.81 18.30
CA MET A 107 -29.32 -45.02 17.02
C MET A 107 -30.26 -45.58 15.94
N GLY A 108 -30.23 -44.97 14.74
CA GLY A 108 -30.58 -45.65 13.48
C GLY A 108 -32.00 -45.51 12.93
N ILE A 109 -32.20 -46.20 11.80
CA ILE A 109 -33.41 -46.36 10.97
C ILE A 109 -33.79 -45.16 10.08
N LEU A 110 -33.22 -45.22 8.86
CA LEU A 110 -33.73 -44.66 7.61
C LEU A 110 -35.21 -45.04 7.38
N GLY A 111 -36.10 -44.08 7.06
CA GLY A 111 -37.44 -44.42 6.55
C GLY A 111 -38.46 -43.27 6.47
N SER A 112 -39.22 -43.24 5.36
CA SER A 112 -40.47 -42.47 5.15
C SER A 112 -40.38 -40.93 5.31
N THR A 113 -39.90 -40.26 4.25
CA THR A 113 -40.24 -38.85 4.01
C THR A 113 -41.74 -38.72 3.69
N LYS A 114 -42.54 -38.36 4.70
CA LYS A 114 -43.95 -37.98 4.48
C LYS A 114 -44.00 -36.76 3.57
N LYS A 115 -44.42 -36.94 2.31
CA LYS A 115 -44.68 -35.83 1.38
C LYS A 115 -45.67 -34.86 2.03
N THR A 116 -45.18 -33.71 2.48
CA THR A 116 -46.02 -32.57 2.85
C THR A 116 -46.78 -32.13 1.61
N LYS A 117 -48.11 -32.22 1.61
CA LYS A 117 -48.92 -31.78 0.47
C LYS A 117 -48.64 -30.30 0.21
N VAL A 118 -48.10 -29.99 -0.97
CA VAL A 118 -47.92 -28.61 -1.43
C VAL A 118 -49.30 -27.98 -1.58
N VAL A 119 -49.53 -26.86 -0.91
CA VAL A 119 -50.78 -26.10 -0.97
C VAL A 119 -50.56 -24.93 -1.93
N ASP A 120 -51.49 -24.72 -2.86
CA ASP A 120 -51.46 -23.57 -3.77
C ASP A 120 -51.58 -22.26 -2.96
N PRO A 121 -50.56 -21.38 -2.97
CA PRO A 121 -50.59 -20.12 -2.22
C PRO A 121 -51.43 -19.04 -2.93
N ARG A 122 -51.85 -19.27 -4.18
CA ARG A 122 -52.57 -18.26 -4.97
C ARG A 122 -54.00 -18.10 -4.42
N PRO A 123 -54.56 -16.87 -4.45
CA PRO A 123 -55.85 -16.57 -3.82
C PRO A 123 -57.07 -17.03 -4.67
N LEU A 124 -57.09 -18.30 -5.09
CA LEU A 124 -58.09 -18.92 -5.98
C LEU A 124 -59.57 -18.63 -5.61
N LYS A 125 -59.85 -18.39 -4.32
CA LYS A 125 -61.20 -18.11 -3.82
C LYS A 125 -61.66 -16.67 -4.03
N THR A 126 -60.78 -15.71 -4.33
CA THR A 126 -61.18 -14.29 -4.47
C THR A 126 -61.73 -14.02 -5.87
N LYS A 127 -62.75 -13.16 -5.97
CA LYS A 127 -63.30 -12.74 -7.27
C LYS A 127 -62.23 -12.03 -8.12
N GLN A 128 -61.44 -11.15 -7.49
CA GLN A 128 -60.36 -10.39 -8.12
C GLN A 128 -59.36 -11.28 -8.87
N PHE A 129 -58.89 -12.38 -8.25
CA PHE A 129 -57.96 -13.30 -8.91
C PHE A 129 -58.60 -13.97 -10.14
N ARG A 130 -59.88 -14.36 -10.04
CA ARG A 130 -60.61 -15.01 -11.13
C ARG A 130 -60.86 -14.06 -12.30
N ASP A 131 -61.26 -12.82 -12.01
CA ASP A 131 -61.49 -11.80 -13.04
C ASP A 131 -60.18 -11.46 -13.76
N HIS A 132 -59.09 -11.24 -13.02
CA HIS A 132 -57.76 -10.98 -13.58
C HIS A 132 -57.21 -12.15 -14.40
N ALA A 133 -57.33 -13.39 -13.92
CA ALA A 133 -56.86 -14.56 -14.67
C ALA A 133 -57.64 -14.77 -15.99
N LYS A 134 -58.93 -14.42 -16.04
CA LYS A 134 -59.70 -14.39 -17.30
C LYS A 134 -59.24 -13.28 -18.23
N GLU A 135 -58.94 -12.09 -17.71
CA GLU A 135 -58.44 -10.95 -18.48
C GLU A 135 -57.09 -11.27 -19.13
N VAL A 136 -56.11 -11.75 -18.35
CA VAL A 136 -54.78 -12.13 -18.86
C VAL A 136 -54.89 -13.25 -19.90
N LEU A 137 -55.67 -14.30 -19.61
CA LEU A 137 -55.91 -15.40 -20.56
C LEU A 137 -56.60 -14.91 -21.85
N GLY A 138 -57.65 -14.11 -21.73
CA GLY A 138 -58.38 -13.56 -22.87
C GLY A 138 -57.52 -12.63 -23.74
N ASN A 139 -56.67 -11.81 -23.13
CA ASN A 139 -55.74 -10.93 -23.83
C ASN A 139 -54.62 -11.74 -24.51
N PHE A 140 -54.01 -12.71 -23.82
CA PHE A 140 -52.95 -13.56 -24.38
C PHE A 140 -53.43 -14.41 -25.56
N LEU A 141 -54.62 -15.01 -25.48
CA LEU A 141 -55.19 -15.78 -26.58
C LEU A 141 -55.46 -14.89 -27.81
N ARG A 142 -55.90 -13.64 -27.61
CA ARG A 142 -56.10 -12.66 -28.69
C ARG A 142 -54.78 -12.23 -29.33
N SER A 143 -53.76 -11.89 -28.54
CA SER A 143 -52.46 -11.42 -29.08
C SER A 143 -51.66 -12.55 -29.73
N SER A 144 -51.79 -13.79 -29.26
CA SER A 144 -50.97 -14.92 -29.70
C SER A 144 -51.52 -15.68 -30.91
N GLY A 145 -52.65 -15.24 -31.47
CA GLY A 145 -53.28 -15.84 -32.65
C GLY A 145 -54.11 -17.10 -32.37
N TYR A 146 -54.93 -17.12 -31.31
CA TYR A 146 -55.81 -18.26 -31.01
C TYR A 146 -56.89 -18.47 -32.10
N PRO A 147 -57.00 -19.67 -32.71
CA PRO A 147 -57.92 -19.91 -33.82
C PRO A 147 -59.38 -20.17 -33.42
N GLY A 148 -59.67 -20.36 -32.12
CA GLY A 148 -61.02 -20.62 -31.62
C GLY A 148 -61.82 -19.35 -31.33
N VAL A 149 -63.14 -19.42 -31.43
CA VAL A 149 -64.03 -18.27 -31.18
C VAL A 149 -64.15 -17.99 -29.68
N LEU A 150 -63.50 -16.91 -29.21
CA LEU A 150 -63.59 -16.45 -27.82
C LEU A 150 -64.93 -15.75 -27.53
N GLY A 151 -66.01 -16.55 -27.38
CA GLY A 151 -67.32 -16.06 -26.99
C GLY A 151 -67.35 -15.44 -25.58
N PRO A 152 -68.28 -14.52 -25.27
CA PRO A 152 -68.30 -13.77 -24.01
C PRO A 152 -68.56 -14.62 -22.74
N LYS A 153 -68.93 -15.90 -22.88
CA LYS A 153 -69.12 -16.85 -21.77
C LYS A 153 -68.02 -17.93 -21.68
N THR A 154 -67.18 -18.06 -22.71
CA THR A 154 -66.09 -19.06 -22.82
C THR A 154 -65.14 -19.00 -21.63
N LEU A 155 -64.84 -17.80 -21.14
CA LEU A 155 -63.95 -17.57 -20.01
C LEU A 155 -64.66 -17.66 -18.64
N ASP A 156 -65.99 -17.74 -18.61
CA ASP A 156 -66.77 -17.89 -17.37
C ASP A 156 -67.07 -19.34 -17.02
N SER A 157 -67.43 -20.17 -18.01
CA SER A 157 -67.80 -21.59 -17.82
C SER A 157 -67.62 -22.37 -19.13
N PRO A 158 -66.39 -22.71 -19.53
CA PRO A 158 -66.12 -23.39 -20.79
C PRO A 158 -66.65 -24.82 -20.82
N SER A 159 -67.05 -25.26 -22.00
CA SER A 159 -67.23 -26.67 -22.33
C SER A 159 -65.90 -27.44 -22.27
N GLN A 160 -66.00 -28.77 -22.21
CA GLN A 160 -64.82 -29.65 -22.32
C GLN A 160 -64.06 -29.44 -23.65
N ARG A 161 -64.78 -29.03 -24.72
CA ARG A 161 -64.19 -28.69 -26.01
C ARG A 161 -63.35 -27.41 -25.95
N GLU A 162 -63.91 -26.31 -25.45
CA GLU A 162 -63.19 -25.03 -25.33
C GLU A 162 -61.97 -25.17 -24.41
N PHE A 163 -62.11 -25.91 -23.30
CA PHE A 163 -60.96 -26.23 -22.43
C PHE A 163 -59.85 -26.98 -23.17
N ARG A 164 -60.20 -28.00 -23.99
CA ARG A 164 -59.24 -28.75 -24.80
C ARG A 164 -58.55 -27.86 -25.83
N GLU A 165 -59.31 -27.05 -26.57
CA GLU A 165 -58.76 -26.13 -27.58
C GLU A 165 -57.81 -25.09 -26.95
N ILE A 166 -58.16 -24.50 -25.80
CA ILE A 166 -57.30 -23.57 -25.06
C ILE A 166 -56.04 -24.28 -24.51
N PHE A 167 -56.18 -25.44 -23.87
CA PHE A 167 -55.04 -26.18 -23.31
C PHE A 167 -54.06 -26.62 -24.40
N THR A 168 -54.55 -27.19 -25.51
CA THR A 168 -53.73 -27.59 -26.65
C THR A 168 -53.04 -26.40 -27.31
N PHE A 169 -53.70 -25.24 -27.44
CA PHE A 169 -53.07 -24.03 -27.96
C PHE A 169 -51.95 -23.52 -27.05
N LEU A 170 -52.20 -23.39 -25.73
CA LEU A 170 -51.19 -22.93 -24.78
C LEU A 170 -50.01 -23.89 -24.71
N TYR A 171 -50.25 -25.20 -24.69
CA TYR A 171 -49.15 -26.16 -24.69
C TYR A 171 -48.38 -26.19 -26.01
N GLY A 172 -49.05 -25.98 -27.15
CA GLY A 172 -48.40 -25.82 -28.46
C GLY A 172 -47.53 -24.57 -28.62
N LYS A 173 -47.58 -23.63 -27.65
CA LYS A 173 -46.62 -22.51 -27.53
C LYS A 173 -45.40 -22.85 -26.63
N ILE A 174 -45.41 -24.02 -25.97
CA ILE A 174 -44.32 -24.54 -25.13
C ILE A 174 -43.60 -25.69 -25.84
N ASP A 175 -44.37 -26.61 -26.45
CA ASP A 175 -43.87 -27.67 -27.33
C ASP A 175 -44.68 -27.69 -28.65
N PRO A 176 -44.17 -27.03 -29.70
CA PRO A 176 -44.82 -27.02 -31.03
C PRO A 176 -44.83 -28.39 -31.74
N ARG A 177 -44.12 -29.41 -31.24
CA ARG A 177 -44.03 -30.74 -31.85
C ARG A 177 -44.90 -31.79 -31.16
N TYR A 178 -45.49 -31.48 -30.00
CA TYR A 178 -46.33 -32.44 -29.26
C TYR A 178 -47.61 -32.81 -30.01
N GLN A 179 -47.87 -34.12 -30.13
CA GLN A 179 -49.09 -34.66 -30.74
C GLN A 179 -49.99 -35.28 -29.65
N PHE A 180 -51.15 -34.66 -29.42
CA PHE A 180 -52.15 -35.15 -28.49
C PHE A 180 -52.77 -36.48 -28.97
N GLN A 181 -52.83 -37.45 -28.07
CA GLN A 181 -53.41 -38.77 -28.31
C GLN A 181 -54.95 -38.71 -28.27
N GLN A 182 -55.62 -39.81 -28.61
CA GLN A 182 -57.09 -39.90 -28.53
C GLN A 182 -57.63 -39.73 -27.10
N LYS A 183 -56.82 -40.06 -26.08
CA LYS A 183 -57.21 -40.07 -24.66
C LYS A 183 -56.68 -38.82 -23.95
N PHE A 184 -57.21 -37.67 -24.34
CA PHE A 184 -56.75 -36.33 -23.95
C PHE A 184 -56.54 -36.14 -22.43
N GLU A 185 -57.34 -36.76 -21.55
CA GLU A 185 -57.10 -36.61 -20.10
C GLU A 185 -55.82 -37.29 -19.62
N SER A 186 -55.31 -38.28 -20.35
CA SER A 186 -54.02 -38.93 -20.08
C SER A 186 -52.88 -37.93 -20.33
N ASP A 187 -52.87 -37.35 -21.53
CA ASP A 187 -51.90 -36.34 -21.97
C ASP A 187 -51.86 -35.15 -20.99
N VAL A 188 -53.02 -34.64 -20.56
CA VAL A 188 -53.08 -33.53 -19.58
C VAL A 188 -52.33 -33.88 -18.29
N PHE A 189 -52.45 -35.10 -17.74
CA PHE A 189 -51.69 -35.49 -16.54
C PHE A 189 -50.21 -35.75 -16.79
N GLU A 190 -49.84 -36.15 -18.00
CA GLU A 190 -48.45 -36.39 -18.39
C GLU A 190 -47.71 -35.06 -18.63
N ILE A 191 -48.32 -34.16 -19.41
CA ILE A 191 -47.87 -32.79 -19.67
C ILE A 191 -47.70 -32.02 -18.35
N LEU A 192 -48.68 -32.07 -17.44
CA LEU A 192 -48.58 -31.41 -16.14
C LEU A 192 -47.42 -31.93 -15.27
N ARG A 193 -46.94 -33.15 -15.51
CA ARG A 193 -45.75 -33.71 -14.84
C ARG A 193 -44.46 -33.36 -15.58
N SER A 194 -44.45 -33.37 -16.92
CA SER A 194 -43.25 -33.05 -17.71
C SER A 194 -42.86 -31.58 -17.54
N ILE A 195 -43.82 -30.64 -17.60
CA ILE A 195 -43.60 -29.22 -17.29
C ILE A 195 -43.49 -28.94 -15.78
N ARG A 196 -43.52 -29.98 -14.93
CA ARG A 196 -43.37 -29.93 -13.47
C ARG A 196 -44.34 -28.97 -12.77
N TYR A 197 -45.60 -28.90 -13.23
CA TYR A 197 -46.60 -28.02 -12.62
C TYR A 197 -46.78 -28.33 -11.11
N PRO A 198 -46.54 -27.38 -10.19
CA PRO A 198 -46.44 -27.69 -8.76
C PRO A 198 -47.72 -28.24 -8.12
N TYR A 199 -48.88 -27.99 -8.72
CA TYR A 199 -50.20 -28.31 -8.15
C TYR A 199 -50.96 -29.39 -8.93
N HIS A 200 -50.26 -30.21 -9.74
CA HIS A 200 -50.88 -31.25 -10.57
C HIS A 200 -51.62 -32.33 -9.76
N ASP A 201 -51.11 -32.68 -8.57
CA ASP A 201 -51.79 -33.58 -7.60
C ASP A 201 -53.17 -33.06 -7.13
N ASP A 202 -53.46 -31.78 -7.34
CA ASP A 202 -54.71 -31.14 -6.95
C ASP A 202 -55.71 -31.02 -8.14
N ILE A 203 -55.32 -31.50 -9.33
CA ILE A 203 -56.17 -31.64 -10.51
C ILE A 203 -56.62 -33.11 -10.60
N SER A 204 -57.92 -33.33 -10.76
CA SER A 204 -58.56 -34.66 -10.77
C SER A 204 -59.05 -35.04 -12.17
N LYS A 205 -59.17 -36.35 -12.48
CA LYS A 205 -59.73 -36.78 -13.77
C LYS A 205 -61.13 -36.17 -14.01
N THR A 206 -61.96 -36.14 -12.97
CA THR A 206 -63.30 -35.51 -12.97
C THR A 206 -63.27 -34.03 -13.33
N SER A 207 -62.25 -33.27 -12.90
CA SER A 207 -62.12 -31.87 -13.29
C SER A 207 -61.72 -31.71 -14.76
N VAL A 208 -60.89 -32.59 -15.32
CA VAL A 208 -60.50 -32.54 -16.74
C VAL A 208 -61.69 -32.91 -17.65
N THR A 209 -62.53 -33.86 -17.22
CA THR A 209 -63.75 -34.23 -17.95
C THR A 209 -64.87 -33.18 -17.86
N VAL A 210 -64.96 -32.41 -16.77
CA VAL A 210 -66.00 -31.38 -16.56
C VAL A 210 -65.37 -30.06 -16.08
N PRO A 211 -64.64 -29.34 -16.96
CA PRO A 211 -63.83 -28.20 -16.54
C PRO A 211 -64.64 -26.97 -16.15
N GLY A 212 -65.81 -26.74 -16.76
CA GLY A 212 -66.65 -25.55 -16.55
C GLY A 212 -67.35 -25.42 -15.18
N ILE A 213 -67.19 -26.38 -14.27
CA ILE A 213 -67.66 -26.24 -12.87
C ILE A 213 -66.74 -25.22 -12.17
N ASP A 214 -67.28 -24.18 -11.52
CA ASP A 214 -66.49 -23.09 -10.88
C ASP A 214 -65.27 -23.59 -10.08
N LYS A 215 -65.46 -24.56 -9.18
CA LYS A 215 -64.40 -25.17 -8.35
C LYS A 215 -63.27 -25.83 -9.16
N HIS A 216 -63.54 -26.24 -10.39
CA HIS A 216 -62.58 -26.83 -11.32
C HIS A 216 -62.02 -25.75 -12.26
N TRP A 217 -62.88 -24.92 -12.85
CA TRP A 217 -62.48 -23.86 -13.78
C TRP A 217 -61.48 -22.88 -13.16
N VAL A 218 -61.67 -22.53 -11.90
CA VAL A 218 -60.75 -21.68 -11.12
C VAL A 218 -59.34 -22.27 -11.01
N LYS A 219 -59.20 -23.61 -10.94
CA LYS A 219 -57.88 -24.26 -10.98
C LYS A 219 -57.27 -24.22 -12.37
N PHE A 220 -58.08 -24.36 -13.42
CA PHE A 220 -57.61 -24.28 -14.80
C PHE A 220 -57.24 -22.85 -15.21
N LEU A 221 -57.96 -21.82 -14.76
CA LEU A 221 -57.54 -20.41 -14.90
C LEU A 221 -56.16 -20.17 -14.26
N ALA A 222 -55.93 -20.72 -13.06
CA ALA A 222 -54.64 -20.61 -12.37
C ALA A 222 -53.53 -21.45 -13.02
N LEU A 223 -53.86 -22.58 -13.66
CA LEU A 223 -52.94 -23.33 -14.51
C LEU A 223 -52.58 -22.53 -15.77
N PHE A 224 -53.58 -22.01 -16.48
CA PHE A 224 -53.37 -21.28 -17.73
C PHE A 224 -52.61 -19.97 -17.52
N LEU A 225 -52.85 -19.23 -16.44
CA LEU A 225 -52.03 -18.08 -16.06
C LEU A 225 -50.55 -18.48 -15.89
N TRP A 226 -50.29 -19.58 -15.17
CA TRP A 226 -48.93 -20.08 -14.98
C TRP A 226 -48.30 -20.63 -16.27
N MET A 227 -49.08 -21.22 -17.18
CA MET A 227 -48.59 -21.60 -18.50
C MET A 227 -48.26 -20.37 -19.36
N ILE A 228 -49.02 -19.28 -19.24
CA ILE A 228 -48.72 -18.00 -19.92
C ILE A 228 -47.46 -17.37 -19.35
N GLU A 229 -47.30 -17.33 -18.03
CA GLU A 229 -46.07 -16.90 -17.35
C GLU A 229 -44.85 -17.72 -17.83
N LEU A 230 -45.00 -19.04 -17.97
CA LEU A 230 -43.97 -19.93 -18.50
C LEU A 230 -43.64 -19.67 -19.97
N ILE A 231 -44.65 -19.48 -20.84
CA ILE A 231 -44.44 -19.14 -22.26
C ILE A 231 -43.70 -17.79 -22.38
N GLN A 232 -44.13 -16.78 -21.63
CA GLN A 232 -43.49 -15.46 -21.62
C GLN A 232 -42.03 -15.53 -21.14
N TYR A 233 -41.75 -16.35 -20.12
CA TYR A 233 -40.40 -16.57 -19.63
C TYR A 233 -39.51 -17.30 -20.65
N VAL A 234 -40.01 -18.34 -21.32
CA VAL A 234 -39.28 -19.03 -22.40
C VAL A 234 -39.01 -18.08 -23.57
N GLN A 235 -40.01 -17.30 -24.00
CA GLN A 235 -39.85 -16.29 -25.05
C GLN A 235 -38.85 -15.18 -24.68
N GLN A 236 -38.74 -14.83 -23.40
CA GLN A 236 -37.71 -13.91 -22.92
C GLN A 236 -36.32 -14.53 -22.93
N LEU A 237 -36.17 -15.81 -22.57
CA LEU A 237 -34.87 -16.51 -22.69
C LEU A 237 -34.44 -16.65 -24.15
N GLU A 238 -35.36 -17.00 -25.05
CA GLU A 238 -35.11 -17.08 -26.50
C GLU A 238 -34.74 -15.71 -27.10
N ALA A 239 -35.42 -14.63 -26.66
CA ALA A 239 -35.11 -13.26 -27.08
C ALA A 239 -33.87 -12.65 -26.38
N HIS A 240 -33.30 -13.34 -25.39
CA HIS A 240 -32.01 -13.00 -24.76
C HIS A 240 -30.88 -13.95 -25.19
N GLU A 241 -31.09 -14.80 -26.22
CA GLU A 241 -29.97 -15.40 -26.93
C GLU A 241 -29.21 -14.31 -27.71
N PHE A 242 -28.02 -13.97 -27.20
CA PHE A 242 -26.98 -13.20 -27.90
C PHE A 242 -27.39 -11.76 -28.28
N ASP A 243 -27.20 -10.84 -27.31
CA ASP A 243 -26.79 -9.48 -27.65
C ASP A 243 -25.33 -9.56 -28.14
N ASP A 244 -25.13 -9.48 -29.45
CA ASP A 244 -23.82 -9.59 -30.12
C ASP A 244 -22.94 -8.34 -29.90
N THR A 245 -23.38 -7.34 -29.14
CA THR A 245 -22.54 -6.17 -28.84
C THR A 245 -21.39 -6.52 -27.88
N PRO A 246 -20.12 -6.19 -28.21
CA PRO A 246 -19.01 -6.39 -27.28
C PRO A 246 -19.21 -5.50 -26.05
N GLN A 247 -19.52 -6.12 -24.90
CA GLN A 247 -19.79 -5.38 -23.68
C GLN A 247 -18.48 -4.82 -23.10
N GLU A 248 -18.44 -3.52 -22.78
CA GLU A 248 -17.22 -2.86 -22.27
C GLU A 248 -16.70 -3.57 -21.00
N GLY A 249 -15.51 -4.17 -21.10
CA GLY A 249 -14.88 -4.93 -20.02
C GLY A 249 -15.14 -6.44 -20.03
N GLU A 250 -15.76 -7.00 -21.08
CA GLU A 250 -15.79 -8.45 -21.29
C GLU A 250 -14.39 -9.03 -21.56
N ASP A 251 -14.15 -10.25 -21.08
CA ASP A 251 -12.87 -10.96 -21.25
C ASP A 251 -12.69 -11.36 -22.73
N MET A 252 -11.50 -11.11 -23.26
CA MET A 252 -11.13 -11.44 -24.64
C MET A 252 -11.38 -12.92 -24.98
N ASN A 253 -11.17 -13.83 -24.01
CA ASN A 253 -11.47 -15.24 -24.20
C ASN A 253 -12.98 -15.51 -24.32
N GLN A 254 -13.80 -14.82 -23.51
CA GLN A 254 -15.26 -14.98 -23.54
C GLN A 254 -15.85 -14.42 -24.84
N PHE A 255 -15.30 -13.32 -25.37
CA PHE A 255 -15.68 -12.82 -26.69
C PHE A 255 -15.28 -13.79 -27.82
N ALA A 256 -14.05 -14.33 -27.79
CA ALA A 256 -13.60 -15.32 -28.77
C ALA A 256 -14.41 -16.64 -28.71
N GLU A 257 -14.75 -17.12 -27.51
CA GLU A 257 -15.63 -18.27 -27.30
C GLU A 257 -17.05 -18.02 -27.84
N LYS A 258 -17.62 -16.82 -27.64
CA LYS A 258 -18.91 -16.43 -28.24
C LYS A 258 -18.86 -16.42 -29.76
N ALA A 259 -17.86 -15.77 -30.36
CA ALA A 259 -17.70 -15.70 -31.82
C ALA A 259 -17.55 -17.10 -32.44
N PHE A 260 -16.73 -17.96 -31.84
CA PHE A 260 -16.57 -19.35 -32.27
C PHE A 260 -17.84 -20.18 -32.07
N TYR A 261 -18.58 -19.98 -30.98
CA TYR A 261 -19.89 -20.61 -30.77
C TYR A 261 -20.94 -20.14 -31.80
N GLN A 262 -20.93 -18.86 -32.17
CA GLN A 262 -21.81 -18.30 -33.20
C GLN A 262 -21.49 -18.92 -34.59
N TYR A 263 -20.20 -19.02 -34.93
CA TYR A 263 -19.73 -19.76 -36.11
C TYR A 263 -20.23 -21.21 -36.09
N LEU A 264 -20.01 -21.96 -35.02
CA LEU A 264 -20.48 -23.35 -34.89
C LEU A 264 -22.01 -23.47 -34.99
N LYS A 265 -22.78 -22.54 -34.43
CA LYS A 265 -24.25 -22.49 -34.53
C LYS A 265 -24.74 -22.35 -35.97
N GLN A 266 -23.94 -21.73 -36.84
CA GLN A 266 -24.26 -21.47 -38.25
C GLN A 266 -23.71 -22.56 -39.19
N THR A 267 -22.49 -23.07 -38.96
CA THR A 267 -21.86 -24.09 -39.82
C THR A 267 -22.29 -25.53 -39.51
N TYR A 268 -22.59 -25.86 -38.26
CA TYR A 268 -22.99 -27.23 -37.89
C TYR A 268 -24.27 -27.73 -38.60
N PRO A 269 -25.32 -26.91 -38.83
CA PRO A 269 -26.45 -27.29 -39.68
C PRO A 269 -26.10 -27.53 -41.16
N ILE A 270 -25.09 -26.83 -41.70
CA ILE A 270 -24.62 -26.96 -43.09
C ILE A 270 -23.85 -28.27 -43.25
N TRP A 271 -22.95 -28.56 -42.31
CA TRP A 271 -22.24 -29.84 -42.22
C TRP A 271 -23.20 -31.02 -42.04
N LEU A 272 -24.24 -30.90 -41.20
CA LEU A 272 -25.29 -31.91 -41.05
C LEU A 272 -26.14 -32.10 -42.32
N ALA A 273 -26.15 -31.14 -43.25
CA ALA A 273 -26.79 -31.27 -44.56
C ALA A 273 -25.86 -31.93 -45.61
N GLY A 274 -24.61 -32.24 -45.25
CA GLY A 274 -23.62 -32.87 -46.15
C GLY A 274 -22.93 -31.89 -47.09
N SER A 275 -22.84 -30.60 -46.72
CA SER A 275 -22.00 -29.62 -47.41
C SER A 275 -20.83 -29.21 -46.52
N ASP A 276 -19.63 -29.21 -47.10
CA ASP A 276 -18.39 -28.72 -46.47
C ASP A 276 -18.05 -27.27 -46.94
N GLU A 277 -18.96 -26.57 -47.62
CA GLU A 277 -18.77 -25.17 -48.05
C GLU A 277 -19.08 -24.20 -46.88
N THR A 278 -18.08 -23.96 -46.02
CA THR A 278 -18.16 -23.09 -44.83
C THR A 278 -17.43 -21.76 -44.95
N THR A 279 -16.75 -21.49 -46.07
CA THR A 279 -15.77 -20.39 -46.23
C THR A 279 -16.31 -18.99 -45.91
N GLU A 280 -17.55 -18.65 -46.31
CA GLU A 280 -18.15 -17.34 -46.01
C GLU A 280 -18.26 -17.07 -44.49
N PHE A 281 -18.45 -18.12 -43.69
CA PHE A 281 -18.51 -18.03 -42.23
C PHE A 281 -17.12 -18.01 -41.58
N GLU A 282 -16.11 -18.58 -42.26
CA GLU A 282 -14.71 -18.56 -41.83
C GLU A 282 -14.09 -17.18 -42.07
N ASP A 283 -14.38 -16.56 -43.22
CA ASP A 283 -13.98 -15.18 -43.53
C ASP A 283 -14.61 -14.18 -42.52
N HIS A 284 -15.90 -14.36 -42.17
CA HIS A 284 -16.57 -13.53 -41.15
C HIS A 284 -15.98 -13.72 -39.74
N LEU A 285 -15.65 -14.96 -39.35
CA LEU A 285 -14.97 -15.23 -38.08
C LEU A 285 -13.55 -14.62 -38.07
N ALA A 286 -12.84 -14.67 -39.20
CA ALA A 286 -11.54 -14.04 -39.35
C ALA A 286 -11.63 -12.51 -39.20
N GLU A 287 -12.61 -11.84 -39.84
CA GLU A 287 -12.82 -10.39 -39.70
C GLU A 287 -13.12 -9.99 -38.24
N GLN A 288 -13.96 -10.77 -37.52
CA GLN A 288 -14.21 -10.55 -36.10
C GLN A 288 -12.93 -10.68 -35.25
N LEU A 289 -12.11 -11.70 -35.49
CA LEU A 289 -10.87 -11.96 -34.74
C LEU A 289 -9.75 -10.97 -35.09
N ASP A 290 -9.63 -10.53 -36.35
CA ASP A 290 -8.68 -9.48 -36.76
C ASP A 290 -9.10 -8.10 -36.23
N GLY A 291 -10.41 -7.81 -36.22
CA GLY A 291 -10.96 -6.63 -35.55
C GLY A 291 -10.57 -6.58 -34.07
N MET A 292 -10.78 -7.70 -33.36
CA MET A 292 -10.38 -7.90 -31.97
C MET A 292 -8.85 -7.72 -31.77
N ASN A 293 -8.05 -8.39 -32.59
CA ASN A 293 -6.57 -8.32 -32.57
C ASN A 293 -6.08 -6.87 -32.80
N SER A 294 -6.69 -6.14 -33.73
CA SER A 294 -6.37 -4.73 -33.99
C SER A 294 -6.64 -3.80 -32.79
N SER A 295 -7.55 -4.19 -31.90
CA SER A 295 -7.85 -3.47 -30.65
C SER A 295 -6.77 -3.76 -29.60
N VAL A 296 -6.39 -5.03 -29.44
CA VAL A 296 -5.31 -5.47 -28.55
C VAL A 296 -3.98 -4.82 -28.93
N VAL A 297 -3.65 -4.78 -30.23
CA VAL A 297 -2.42 -4.13 -30.72
C VAL A 297 -2.39 -2.65 -30.35
N LYS A 298 -3.47 -1.89 -30.57
CA LYS A 298 -3.56 -0.46 -30.17
C LYS A 298 -3.41 -0.28 -28.66
N GLY A 299 -4.09 -1.11 -27.86
CA GLY A 299 -3.97 -1.08 -26.40
C GLY A 299 -2.54 -1.35 -25.92
N ASN A 300 -1.81 -2.25 -26.59
CA ASN A 300 -0.39 -2.50 -26.31
C ASN A 300 0.51 -1.35 -26.78
N GLU A 301 0.26 -0.74 -27.94
CA GLU A 301 0.98 0.47 -28.39
C GLU A 301 0.79 1.65 -27.41
N GLU A 302 -0.40 1.84 -26.86
CA GLU A 302 -0.67 2.83 -25.82
C GLU A 302 0.03 2.49 -24.48
N ALA A 303 0.06 1.21 -24.10
CA ALA A 303 0.80 0.73 -22.94
C ALA A 303 2.32 0.95 -23.09
N GLU A 304 2.91 0.62 -24.24
CA GLU A 304 4.34 0.86 -24.52
C GLU A 304 4.67 2.36 -24.55
N GLN A 305 3.79 3.18 -25.11
CA GLN A 305 3.96 4.64 -25.07
C GLN A 305 3.88 5.22 -23.66
N THR A 306 3.00 4.71 -22.80
CA THR A 306 2.92 5.16 -21.39
C THR A 306 4.09 4.65 -20.56
N TYR A 307 4.52 3.40 -20.77
CA TYR A 307 5.74 2.86 -20.18
C TYR A 307 6.97 3.70 -20.56
N SER A 308 7.18 4.01 -21.84
CA SER A 308 8.33 4.82 -22.29
C SER A 308 8.32 6.24 -21.73
N LYS A 309 7.14 6.87 -21.60
CA LYS A 309 7.00 8.18 -20.93
C LYS A 309 7.39 8.08 -19.45
N LEU A 310 6.88 7.08 -18.74
CA LEU A 310 7.16 6.86 -17.31
C LEU A 310 8.65 6.52 -17.06
N GLU A 311 9.28 5.74 -17.93
CA GLU A 311 10.71 5.44 -17.88
C GLU A 311 11.58 6.69 -18.11
N GLN A 312 11.17 7.57 -19.05
CA GLN A 312 11.81 8.88 -19.25
C GLN A 312 11.62 9.82 -18.05
N GLU A 313 10.46 9.83 -17.40
CA GLU A 313 10.21 10.58 -16.17
C GLU A 313 11.06 10.05 -15.00
N LEU A 314 11.12 8.73 -14.82
CA LEU A 314 11.94 8.06 -13.81
C LEU A 314 13.43 8.38 -14.03
N HIS A 315 13.92 8.31 -15.28
CA HIS A 315 15.29 8.69 -15.62
C HIS A 315 15.57 10.17 -15.33
N GLN A 316 14.63 11.09 -15.58
CA GLN A 316 14.76 12.50 -15.19
C GLN A 316 14.78 12.68 -13.66
N LEU A 317 13.96 11.93 -12.92
CA LEU A 317 13.91 11.95 -11.46
C LEU A 317 15.19 11.39 -10.81
N HIS A 318 15.86 10.42 -11.46
CA HIS A 318 17.15 9.88 -11.02
C HIS A 318 18.34 10.73 -11.48
N SER A 319 18.27 11.36 -12.65
CA SER A 319 19.30 12.29 -13.16
C SER A 319 19.34 13.59 -12.36
N THR A 320 18.19 14.07 -11.89
CA THR A 320 18.13 15.22 -10.97
C THR A 320 18.43 14.78 -9.54
N GLU A 321 19.58 15.21 -9.00
CA GLU A 321 19.94 14.92 -7.60
C GLU A 321 18.77 15.27 -6.64
N PRO A 322 18.36 14.38 -5.73
CA PRO A 322 17.09 14.51 -5.03
C PRO A 322 16.89 15.86 -4.33
N PRO A 323 15.71 16.49 -4.42
CA PRO A 323 15.44 17.78 -3.77
C PRO A 323 15.73 17.77 -2.26
N LEU A 324 15.52 16.64 -1.58
CA LEU A 324 15.87 16.44 -0.18
C LEU A 324 17.38 16.60 0.07
N VAL A 325 18.24 15.94 -0.73
CA VAL A 325 19.70 16.00 -0.59
C VAL A 325 20.23 17.42 -0.84
N LYS A 326 19.62 18.14 -1.78
CA LYS A 326 19.92 19.57 -2.02
C LYS A 326 19.55 20.43 -0.80
N ALA A 327 18.32 20.28 -0.30
CA ALA A 327 17.85 21.00 0.89
C ALA A 327 18.64 20.66 2.16
N GLU A 328 19.11 19.41 2.32
CA GLU A 328 19.96 19.00 3.44
C GLU A 328 21.35 19.63 3.38
N ARG A 329 21.97 19.70 2.19
CA ARG A 329 23.24 20.43 2.01
C ARG A 329 23.08 21.93 2.25
N GLU A 330 22.00 22.53 1.75
CA GLU A 330 21.71 23.95 1.99
C GLU A 330 21.48 24.23 3.47
N LYS A 331 20.68 23.41 4.16
CA LYS A 331 20.50 23.43 5.62
C LYS A 331 21.82 23.29 6.38
N ALA A 332 22.71 22.39 5.95
CA ALA A 332 24.02 22.20 6.57
C ALA A 332 24.93 23.43 6.39
N ASN A 333 24.93 24.04 5.20
CA ASN A 333 25.65 25.28 4.93
C ASN A 333 25.11 26.45 5.78
N LEU A 334 23.79 26.65 5.80
CA LEU A 334 23.13 27.69 6.59
C LEU A 334 23.35 27.51 8.11
N MET A 335 23.37 26.26 8.61
CA MET A 335 23.74 25.96 9.99
C MET A 335 25.21 26.32 10.27
N SER A 336 26.12 26.00 9.35
CA SER A 336 27.54 26.36 9.46
C SER A 336 27.74 27.87 9.48
N ASP A 337 27.06 28.61 8.61
CA ASP A 337 27.16 30.07 8.52
C ASP A 337 26.49 30.78 9.70
N LYS A 338 25.38 30.24 10.23
CA LYS A 338 24.78 30.72 11.48
C LYS A 338 25.77 30.64 12.66
N VAL A 339 26.54 29.55 12.78
CA VAL A 339 27.58 29.43 13.82
C VAL A 339 28.68 30.46 13.60
N LYS A 340 29.24 30.56 12.38
CA LYS A 340 30.29 31.56 12.05
C LYS A 340 29.83 33.00 12.33
N MET A 341 28.57 33.33 12.04
CA MET A 341 27.99 34.64 12.35
C MET A 341 27.84 34.85 13.86
N SER A 342 27.40 33.84 14.62
CA SER A 342 27.32 33.90 16.08
C SER A 342 28.70 34.14 16.72
N ASP A 343 29.72 33.40 16.29
CA ASP A 343 31.10 33.54 16.76
C ASP A 343 31.67 34.92 16.42
N TYR A 344 31.37 35.43 15.22
CA TYR A 344 31.78 36.76 14.79
C TYR A 344 31.09 37.87 15.60
N ILE A 345 29.78 37.76 15.86
CA ILE A 345 29.04 38.69 16.72
C ILE A 345 29.65 38.69 18.12
N HIS A 346 29.83 37.52 18.75
CA HIS A 346 30.44 37.42 20.08
C HIS A 346 31.85 38.03 20.12
N LYS A 347 32.67 37.80 19.09
CA LYS A 347 34.01 38.41 18.95
C LYS A 347 33.96 39.95 18.83
N ILE A 348 32.95 40.50 18.17
CA ILE A 348 32.72 41.95 18.06
C ILE A 348 32.18 42.52 19.38
N GLU A 349 31.28 41.81 20.07
CA GLU A 349 30.77 42.22 21.39
C GLU A 349 31.85 42.23 22.46
N LEU A 350 32.69 41.19 22.52
CA LEU A 350 33.85 41.14 23.42
C LEU A 350 34.86 42.25 23.10
N ARG A 351 35.03 42.62 21.83
CA ARG A 351 35.86 43.77 21.43
C ARG A 351 35.21 45.11 21.83
N ARG A 352 33.89 45.24 21.72
CA ARG A 352 33.11 46.41 22.17
C ARG A 352 33.26 46.59 23.68
N GLN A 353 33.03 45.53 24.47
CA GLN A 353 33.18 45.56 25.93
C GLN A 353 34.59 46.01 26.32
N LYS A 354 35.65 45.34 25.84
CA LYS A 354 37.05 45.71 26.12
C LYS A 354 37.38 47.16 25.73
N GLN A 355 36.73 47.72 24.72
CA GLN A 355 36.89 49.13 24.35
C GLN A 355 36.11 50.07 25.30
N THR A 356 34.89 49.70 25.71
CA THR A 356 34.12 50.42 26.74
C THR A 356 34.87 50.43 28.07
N ASP A 357 35.35 49.28 28.55
CA ASP A 357 36.09 49.15 29.81
C ASP A 357 37.36 50.03 29.79
N ARG A 358 38.05 50.08 28.64
CA ARG A 358 39.21 50.95 28.44
C ARG A 358 38.84 52.43 28.42
N VAL A 359 37.70 52.80 27.81
CA VAL A 359 37.20 54.19 27.83
C VAL A 359 36.82 54.61 29.24
N ASN A 360 36.19 53.74 30.03
CA ASN A 360 35.79 54.06 31.39
C ASN A 360 37.00 54.16 32.33
N ARG A 361 37.94 53.20 32.31
CA ARG A 361 39.22 53.33 33.07
C ARG A 361 40.00 54.61 32.73
N LEU A 362 39.89 55.11 31.50
CA LEU A 362 40.48 56.40 31.09
C LEU A 362 39.68 57.61 31.60
N ARG A 363 38.36 57.51 31.81
CA ARG A 363 37.55 58.52 32.49
C ARG A 363 37.87 58.54 33.98
N ASP A 364 37.85 57.39 34.64
CA ASP A 364 38.13 57.26 36.07
C ASP A 364 39.51 57.85 36.39
N SER A 365 40.52 57.51 35.58
CA SER A 365 41.88 58.06 35.70
C SER A 365 41.98 59.56 35.37
N LEU A 366 41.08 60.13 34.55
CA LEU A 366 41.02 61.58 34.34
C LEU A 366 40.33 62.28 35.50
N GLU A 367 39.32 61.67 36.11
CA GLU A 367 38.63 62.20 37.29
C GLU A 367 39.56 62.23 38.51
N THR A 368 40.34 61.17 38.77
CA THR A 368 41.35 61.20 39.83
C THR A 368 42.42 62.26 39.57
N ILE A 369 42.96 62.36 38.35
CA ILE A 369 43.97 63.38 38.02
C ILE A 369 43.42 64.81 38.17
N ASN A 370 42.16 65.06 37.77
CA ASN A 370 41.53 66.36 37.98
C ASN A 370 41.35 66.68 39.46
N ARG A 371 40.97 65.70 40.28
CA ARG A 371 40.84 65.84 41.74
C ARG A 371 42.19 66.11 42.41
N ASP A 372 43.23 65.36 42.03
CA ASP A 372 44.59 65.58 42.51
C ASP A 372 45.05 67.02 42.19
N ILE A 373 44.77 67.51 40.97
CA ILE A 373 45.05 68.89 40.56
C ILE A 373 44.32 69.90 41.44
N GLU A 374 43.02 69.70 41.75
CA GLU A 374 42.31 70.58 42.67
C GLU A 374 42.90 70.58 44.09
N ASP A 375 43.25 69.41 44.63
CA ASP A 375 43.77 69.29 45.98
C ASP A 375 45.20 69.83 46.09
N PHE A 376 46.03 69.68 45.04
CA PHE A 376 47.31 70.41 44.92
C PHE A 376 47.13 71.93 44.81
N ILE A 377 46.08 72.42 44.16
CA ILE A 377 45.77 73.87 44.11
C ILE A 377 45.39 74.40 45.51
N LYS A 378 44.57 73.66 46.26
CA LYS A 378 44.16 73.99 47.64
C LYS A 378 45.38 74.03 48.57
N GLY A 379 46.13 72.94 48.63
CA GLY A 379 47.33 72.83 49.47
C GLY A 379 48.41 73.87 49.15
N ARG A 380 48.60 74.23 47.87
CA ARG A 380 49.53 75.31 47.47
C ARG A 380 49.06 76.70 47.91
N SER A 381 47.76 76.92 48.09
CA SER A 381 47.23 78.17 48.65
C SER A 381 47.39 78.22 50.19
N GLU A 382 47.15 77.10 50.87
CA GLU A 382 47.29 76.96 52.33
C GLU A 382 48.75 77.13 52.78
N VAL A 383 49.69 76.39 52.17
CA VAL A 383 51.12 76.50 52.47
C VAL A 383 51.62 77.92 52.22
N LYS A 384 51.14 78.59 51.17
CA LYS A 384 51.49 79.99 50.91
C LYS A 384 50.97 80.92 52.02
N ALA A 385 49.71 80.78 52.42
CA ALA A 385 49.14 81.59 53.50
C ALA A 385 49.87 81.39 54.84
N ILE A 386 50.36 80.17 55.12
CA ILE A 386 51.18 79.89 56.31
C ILE A 386 52.56 80.57 56.20
N VAL A 387 53.25 80.43 55.06
CA VAL A 387 54.58 81.03 54.85
C VAL A 387 54.53 82.56 54.89
N ASP A 388 53.50 83.17 54.30
CA ASP A 388 53.30 84.63 54.31
C ASP A 388 52.95 85.19 55.73
N SER A 389 52.78 84.32 56.75
CA SER A 389 52.33 84.71 58.10
C SER A 389 53.41 84.69 59.21
N GLN A 390 54.62 84.19 58.96
CA GLN A 390 55.61 83.91 60.01
C GLN A 390 56.84 84.84 59.97
N PRO A 391 57.04 85.74 60.96
CA PRO A 391 58.28 86.48 61.15
C PRO A 391 59.29 85.66 61.97
N ILE A 392 60.25 85.01 61.30
CA ILE A 392 61.28 84.18 61.95
C ILE A 392 62.43 85.06 62.47
N SER A 393 62.74 84.97 63.77
CA SER A 393 63.89 85.60 64.41
C SER A 393 65.05 84.61 64.57
N THR A 394 66.27 85.00 64.24
CA THR A 394 67.45 84.11 64.32
C THR A 394 67.86 83.76 65.75
N GLN A 395 67.53 84.58 66.75
CA GLN A 395 67.85 84.29 68.15
C GLN A 395 67.00 83.16 68.74
N ASP A 396 65.81 82.93 68.21
CA ASP A 396 65.00 81.76 68.60
C ASP A 396 65.57 80.47 68.00
N VAL A 397 66.29 80.53 66.88
CA VAL A 397 66.92 79.35 66.23
C VAL A 397 68.04 78.77 67.10
N ASP A 398 68.97 79.61 67.57
CA ASP A 398 70.07 79.15 68.44
C ASP A 398 69.54 78.58 69.77
N ARG A 399 68.49 79.21 70.32
CA ARG A 399 67.83 78.73 71.54
C ARG A 399 67.07 77.42 71.30
N MET A 400 66.34 77.31 70.19
CA MET A 400 65.72 76.06 69.77
C MET A 400 66.77 74.97 69.55
N GLN A 401 67.98 75.27 69.08
CA GLN A 401 69.04 74.26 68.93
C GLN A 401 69.63 73.78 70.28
N ALA A 402 69.78 74.66 71.28
CA ALA A 402 70.19 74.24 72.63
C ALA A 402 69.09 73.42 73.34
N GLU A 403 67.83 73.83 73.20
CA GLU A 403 66.70 73.05 73.69
C GLU A 403 66.55 71.74 72.87
N GLN A 404 66.83 71.74 71.56
CA GLN A 404 66.86 70.56 70.69
C GLN A 404 67.94 69.55 71.08
N GLU A 405 69.11 69.94 71.60
CA GLU A 405 70.14 68.99 72.03
C GLU A 405 69.74 68.26 73.34
N GLN A 406 69.16 68.98 74.30
CA GLN A 406 68.61 68.34 75.51
C GLN A 406 67.34 67.52 75.21
N LEU A 407 66.48 68.02 74.32
CA LEU A 407 65.37 67.26 73.78
C LEU A 407 65.85 66.06 72.97
N SER A 408 66.97 66.11 72.23
CA SER A 408 67.50 64.98 71.47
C SER A 408 67.98 63.87 72.39
N ASN A 409 68.71 64.18 73.46
CA ASN A 409 69.17 63.17 74.43
C ASN A 409 68.00 62.54 75.23
N THR A 410 66.98 63.34 75.57
CA THR A 410 65.77 62.80 76.24
C THR A 410 64.85 62.07 75.26
N LEU A 411 64.79 62.52 74.00
CA LEU A 411 64.09 61.88 72.89
C LEU A 411 64.76 60.56 72.53
N GLU A 412 66.08 60.42 72.52
CA GLU A 412 66.77 59.14 72.30
C GLU A 412 66.44 58.14 73.43
N GLY A 413 66.51 58.58 74.70
CA GLY A 413 66.10 57.77 75.86
C GLY A 413 64.60 57.41 75.89
N ILE A 414 63.75 58.26 75.30
CA ILE A 414 62.33 57.96 75.05
C ILE A 414 62.17 57.07 73.81
N GLN A 415 63.02 57.21 72.79
CA GLN A 415 62.94 56.49 71.52
C GLN A 415 63.39 55.04 71.67
N VAL A 416 64.30 54.72 72.60
CA VAL A 416 64.56 53.34 73.03
C VAL A 416 63.31 52.72 73.69
N LYS A 417 62.57 53.48 74.51
CA LYS A 417 61.32 53.01 75.13
C LYS A 417 60.17 52.93 74.13
N ILE A 418 60.14 53.83 73.13
CA ILE A 418 59.22 53.76 72.00
C ILE A 418 59.57 52.53 71.16
N GLN A 419 60.83 52.25 70.82
CA GLN A 419 61.22 51.03 70.11
C GLN A 419 60.87 49.74 70.87
N GLU A 420 60.98 49.74 72.21
CA GLU A 420 60.51 48.61 73.02
C GLU A 420 58.98 48.49 73.02
N ALA A 421 58.26 49.61 73.12
CA ALA A 421 56.79 49.64 73.03
C ALA A 421 56.29 49.27 71.63
N GLU A 422 56.87 49.81 70.56
CA GLU A 422 56.65 49.50 69.14
C GLU A 422 56.91 48.01 68.87
N LYS A 423 57.96 47.43 69.44
CA LYS A 423 58.22 45.98 69.33
C LYS A 423 57.13 45.15 70.02
N VAL A 424 56.51 45.68 71.08
CA VAL A 424 55.36 45.06 71.75
C VAL A 424 54.05 45.30 70.98
N THR A 425 53.78 46.50 70.47
CA THR A 425 52.58 46.78 69.66
C THR A 425 52.65 46.04 68.34
N TYR A 426 53.76 46.09 67.60
CA TYR A 426 54.03 45.25 66.43
C TYR A 426 53.87 43.75 66.76
N GLY A 427 54.34 43.32 67.94
CA GLY A 427 54.14 41.95 68.43
C GLY A 427 52.68 41.57 68.77
N GLN A 428 51.77 42.54 68.88
CA GLN A 428 50.32 42.32 69.01
C GLN A 428 49.60 42.57 67.67
N GLU A 429 49.98 43.59 66.90
CA GLU A 429 49.54 43.89 65.54
C GLU A 429 49.79 42.71 64.61
N MET A 430 50.94 42.03 64.69
CA MET A 430 51.18 40.80 63.94
C MET A 430 50.24 39.65 64.34
N LYS A 431 49.74 39.60 65.58
CA LYS A 431 48.71 38.63 65.99
C LYS A 431 47.31 39.04 65.55
N VAL A 432 47.00 40.34 65.62
CA VAL A 432 45.75 40.91 65.08
C VAL A 432 45.71 40.70 63.57
N GLN A 433 46.81 40.93 62.85
CA GLN A 433 46.94 40.65 61.42
C GLN A 433 46.78 39.16 61.15
N GLN A 434 47.44 38.25 61.89
CA GLN A 434 47.19 36.81 61.75
C GLN A 434 45.72 36.43 62.00
N ILE A 435 45.01 37.09 62.90
CA ILE A 435 43.57 36.87 63.13
C ILE A 435 42.74 37.44 61.96
N LEU A 436 43.09 38.62 61.45
CA LEU A 436 42.47 39.24 60.27
C LEU A 436 42.68 38.40 59.01
N ASP A 437 43.90 37.95 58.74
CA ASP A 437 44.25 37.05 57.63
C ASP A 437 43.44 35.75 57.69
N ASN A 438 43.29 35.15 58.88
CA ASN A 438 42.46 33.95 59.07
C ASN A 438 40.95 34.24 58.87
N VAL A 439 40.48 35.43 59.26
CA VAL A 439 39.11 35.87 59.03
C VAL A 439 38.85 36.15 57.55
N ASP A 440 39.77 36.82 56.85
CA ASP A 440 39.67 37.10 55.42
C ASP A 440 39.82 35.83 54.58
N ASN A 441 40.68 34.89 54.97
CA ASN A 441 40.71 33.54 54.39
C ASN A 441 39.35 32.85 54.55
N SER A 442 38.71 32.94 55.73
CA SER A 442 37.36 32.41 55.97
C SER A 442 36.28 33.11 55.11
N VAL A 443 36.41 34.43 54.87
CA VAL A 443 35.55 35.19 53.96
C VAL A 443 35.78 34.80 52.49
N GLN A 444 37.02 34.51 52.10
CA GLN A 444 37.38 34.05 50.75
C GLN A 444 36.91 32.61 50.50
N GLU A 445 37.04 31.70 51.47
CA GLU A 445 36.45 30.36 51.41
C GLU A 445 34.93 30.43 51.29
N TYR A 446 34.25 31.23 52.13
CA TYR A 446 32.82 31.45 52.01
C TYR A 446 32.43 32.06 50.65
N SER A 447 33.19 33.03 50.14
CA SER A 447 32.90 33.71 48.88
C SER A 447 33.15 32.83 47.66
N THR A 448 34.19 32.01 47.66
CA THR A 448 34.46 31.02 46.59
C THR A 448 33.44 29.90 46.61
N LEU A 449 33.02 29.41 47.78
CA LEU A 449 31.89 28.48 47.90
C LEU A 449 30.58 29.10 47.42
N ALA A 450 30.28 30.35 47.76
CA ALA A 450 29.10 31.07 47.27
C ALA A 450 29.14 31.32 45.75
N TYR A 451 30.32 31.58 45.18
CA TYR A 451 30.54 31.70 43.73
C TYR A 451 30.32 30.35 43.02
N ASN A 452 30.89 29.26 43.54
CA ASN A 452 30.71 27.90 43.04
C ASN A 452 29.25 27.41 43.13
N LEU A 453 28.46 27.95 44.06
CA LEU A 453 27.01 27.73 44.18
C LEU A 453 26.17 28.67 43.31
N GLY A 454 26.77 29.60 42.57
CA GLY A 454 26.08 30.58 41.71
C GLY A 454 25.32 31.68 42.47
N LEU A 455 25.60 31.86 43.77
CA LEU A 455 24.97 32.86 44.64
C LEU A 455 25.58 34.25 44.52
N LEU A 456 26.82 34.32 44.03
CA LEU A 456 27.50 35.56 43.65
C LEU A 456 27.58 35.60 42.12
N THR A 457 26.77 36.46 41.50
CA THR A 457 26.82 36.69 40.04
C THR A 457 28.11 37.41 39.67
N SER A 458 28.83 36.90 38.66
CA SER A 458 30.12 37.44 38.20
C SER A 458 29.99 38.74 37.39
N SER A 459 29.39 39.79 37.96
CA SER A 459 29.39 41.15 37.41
C SER A 459 29.02 42.19 38.48
N ASP A 460 29.99 42.56 39.32
CA ASP A 460 30.06 43.94 39.82
C ASP A 460 30.81 44.73 38.72
N ASP A 461 30.05 45.33 37.79
CA ASP A 461 30.57 46.29 36.83
C ASP A 461 29.57 47.45 36.77
N TYR A 462 30.06 48.65 37.08
CA TYR A 462 29.36 49.95 37.13
C TYR A 462 28.30 50.16 38.22
N GLU A 463 28.70 50.95 39.22
CA GLU A 463 27.81 51.99 39.76
C GLU A 463 27.44 52.97 38.63
N GLY A 464 26.20 53.50 38.65
CA GLY A 464 25.72 54.49 37.67
C GLY A 464 24.80 53.92 36.58
N GLY A 465 23.53 53.67 36.93
CA GLY A 465 22.51 53.30 35.95
C GLY A 465 21.19 52.80 36.55
N ASP A 466 20.24 53.72 36.78
CA ASP A 466 18.83 53.36 36.96
C ASP A 466 18.26 52.84 35.62
N ASP A 467 18.14 51.51 35.46
CA ASP A 467 17.08 50.88 34.63
C ASP A 467 17.06 49.33 34.68
N ALA A 468 18.00 48.65 35.36
CA ALA A 468 18.13 47.19 35.38
C ALA A 468 17.04 46.39 36.15
N LYS A 469 15.78 46.88 36.20
CA LYS A 469 14.65 46.22 36.88
C LYS A 469 13.83 45.30 35.94
N LYS A 470 14.37 44.14 35.53
CA LYS A 470 13.59 42.97 35.05
C LYS A 470 14.41 41.69 34.82
N GLN A 471 14.46 40.84 35.84
CA GLN A 471 14.08 39.42 35.86
C GLN A 471 14.98 38.58 36.78
N ASN A 472 14.43 38.19 37.93
CA ASN A 472 14.77 36.93 38.60
C ASN A 472 13.54 36.50 39.40
N SER A 473 12.88 35.43 38.95
CA SER A 473 11.56 35.01 39.42
C SER A 473 11.61 33.81 40.36
N SER A 474 11.91 34.07 41.63
CA SER A 474 11.46 33.22 42.74
C SER A 474 11.33 34.05 44.01
N GLY A 475 10.26 33.81 44.78
CA GLY A 475 9.91 34.61 45.95
C GLY A 475 10.76 34.29 47.17
N ASN A 476 11.82 35.07 47.38
CA ASN A 476 12.41 35.39 48.68
C ASN A 476 12.93 36.85 48.61
N GLU A 477 12.99 37.53 49.75
CA GLU A 477 13.49 38.91 49.83
C GLU A 477 14.98 39.00 49.45
N LYS A 478 15.48 40.23 49.17
CA LYS A 478 16.88 40.50 48.78
C LYS A 478 17.89 40.18 49.90
N LEU A 479 18.17 38.91 50.11
CA LEU A 479 19.34 38.46 50.86
C LEU A 479 20.56 38.63 49.97
N ASN A 480 21.30 39.71 50.19
CA ASN A 480 22.67 39.81 49.68
C ASN A 480 23.50 38.74 50.39
N PHE A 481 23.88 37.67 49.70
CA PHE A 481 24.70 36.59 50.29
C PHE A 481 26.17 37.00 50.49
N ARG A 482 26.56 38.19 50.03
CA ARG A 482 27.93 38.72 50.16
C ARG A 482 28.22 39.14 51.59
N LEU A 483 29.16 38.44 52.21
CA LEU A 483 29.73 38.79 53.50
C LEU A 483 30.75 39.92 53.29
N LYS A 484 30.52 41.06 53.95
CA LYS A 484 31.55 42.09 54.20
C LYS A 484 31.75 42.16 55.71
N ILE A 485 32.99 42.37 56.14
CA ILE A 485 33.35 42.52 57.55
C ILE A 485 33.71 43.98 57.83
N ASN A 486 33.22 44.49 58.96
CA ASN A 486 33.50 45.84 59.45
C ASN A 486 34.48 45.73 60.63
N HIS A 487 35.75 46.03 60.39
CA HIS A 487 36.82 45.87 61.38
C HIS A 487 36.86 46.97 62.46
N TYR A 488 35.89 47.90 62.45
CA TYR A 488 35.86 49.14 63.25
C TYR A 488 34.69 49.17 64.26
N THR A 489 34.04 48.04 64.55
CA THR A 489 32.86 47.98 65.45
C THR A 489 33.07 46.97 66.58
N ASP A 490 33.01 47.43 67.84
CA ASP A 490 33.24 46.60 69.03
C ASP A 490 32.11 45.60 69.35
N ASP A 491 30.95 45.69 68.70
CA ASP A 491 29.85 44.72 68.85
C ASP A 491 30.00 43.55 67.87
N PRO A 492 30.26 42.30 68.34
CA PRO A 492 30.39 41.12 67.48
C PRO A 492 29.16 40.84 66.61
N SER A 493 27.99 41.37 66.97
CA SER A 493 26.73 41.25 66.23
C SER A 493 26.70 42.12 64.97
N GLN A 494 27.55 43.16 64.90
CA GLN A 494 27.58 44.17 63.84
C GLN A 494 28.82 44.08 62.94
N MET A 495 29.83 43.29 63.35
CA MET A 495 31.05 43.05 62.55
C MET A 495 30.77 42.38 61.19
N ALA A 496 29.65 41.65 61.03
CA ALA A 496 29.28 40.96 59.79
C ALA A 496 28.05 41.60 59.13
N SER A 497 28.14 41.91 57.83
CA SER A 497 27.09 42.63 57.09
C SER A 497 25.75 41.89 56.89
N VAL A 498 25.64 40.62 57.31
CA VAL A 498 24.46 39.76 57.13
C VAL A 498 24.32 38.77 58.29
N ASP A 499 23.10 38.55 58.79
CA ASP A 499 22.79 37.46 59.72
C ASP A 499 22.95 36.09 59.04
N LEU A 500 24.13 35.49 59.20
CA LEU A 500 24.46 34.17 58.65
C LEU A 500 23.57 33.05 59.23
N ARG A 501 23.08 33.21 60.46
CA ARG A 501 22.43 32.14 61.24
C ARG A 501 20.94 32.03 60.94
N ASN A 502 20.22 33.15 60.94
CA ASN A 502 18.76 33.16 60.82
C ASN A 502 18.26 33.52 59.41
N LYS A 503 19.10 34.16 58.57
CA LYS A 503 18.71 34.54 57.19
C LYS A 503 19.39 33.70 56.13
N VAL A 504 20.73 33.66 56.10
CA VAL A 504 21.47 32.92 55.05
C VAL A 504 21.24 31.42 55.14
N ARG A 505 21.43 30.81 56.32
CA ARG A 505 21.35 29.35 56.50
C ARG A 505 19.99 28.75 56.10
N PRO A 506 18.82 29.30 56.49
CA PRO A 506 17.53 28.76 56.03
C PRO A 506 17.30 28.91 54.52
N ALA A 507 17.78 30.01 53.92
CA ALA A 507 17.66 30.22 52.47
C ALA A 507 18.51 29.20 51.67
N LEU A 508 19.74 28.93 52.11
CA LEU A 508 20.57 27.86 51.55
C LEU A 508 19.93 26.48 51.71
N GLN A 509 19.31 26.21 52.86
CA GLN A 509 18.67 24.92 53.10
C GLN A 509 17.42 24.72 52.22
N LYS A 510 16.58 25.76 52.03
CA LYS A 510 15.48 25.74 51.07
C LYS A 510 15.97 25.51 49.63
N MET A 511 17.03 26.21 49.20
CA MET A 511 17.64 25.98 47.88
C MET A 511 18.16 24.54 47.70
N ARG A 512 18.76 23.96 48.75
CA ARG A 512 19.19 22.56 48.76
C ARG A 512 17.99 21.60 48.61
N GLU A 513 16.88 21.88 49.29
CA GLU A 513 15.65 21.08 49.20
C GLU A 513 15.02 21.18 47.81
N ASP A 514 14.93 22.38 47.21
CA ASP A 514 14.49 22.59 45.83
C ASP A 514 15.38 21.88 44.81
N LYS A 515 16.72 21.92 44.98
CA LYS A 515 17.66 21.20 44.11
C LYS A 515 17.60 19.69 44.28
N LEU A 516 17.38 19.18 45.49
CA LEU A 516 17.13 17.75 45.73
C LEU A 516 15.79 17.31 45.15
N LYS A 517 14.77 18.18 45.12
CA LYS A 517 13.49 17.92 44.43
C LYS A 517 13.68 17.84 42.92
N GLN A 518 14.36 18.81 42.31
CA GLN A 518 14.72 18.76 40.88
C GLN A 518 15.53 17.50 40.53
N LEU A 519 16.49 17.09 41.36
CA LEU A 519 17.31 15.89 41.14
C LEU A 519 16.53 14.58 41.35
N ARG A 520 15.43 14.58 42.10
CA ARG A 520 14.49 13.45 42.15
C ARG A 520 13.62 13.41 40.89
N GLU A 521 13.07 14.56 40.48
CA GLU A 521 12.22 14.68 39.29
C GLU A 521 12.95 14.39 37.97
N THR A 522 14.27 14.62 37.89
CA THR A 522 15.06 14.15 36.74
C THR A 522 15.38 12.66 36.83
N ARG A 523 15.61 12.12 38.03
CA ARG A 523 15.85 10.67 38.22
C ARG A 523 14.61 9.82 37.93
N THR A 524 13.41 10.25 38.31
CA THR A 524 12.18 9.49 37.94
C THR A 524 12.01 9.48 36.43
N LYS A 525 12.20 10.61 35.75
CA LYS A 525 12.16 10.67 34.27
C LYS A 525 13.21 9.79 33.59
N ILE A 526 14.41 9.68 34.15
CA ILE A 526 15.44 8.76 33.63
C ILE A 526 15.00 7.29 33.79
N ILE A 527 14.30 6.95 34.87
CA ILE A 527 13.73 5.61 35.08
C ILE A 527 12.55 5.38 34.12
N GLU A 528 11.61 6.32 34.02
CA GLU A 528 10.45 6.28 33.11
C GLU A 528 10.87 6.08 31.64
N GLU A 529 11.94 6.77 31.18
CA GLU A 529 12.49 6.58 29.83
C GLU A 529 13.31 5.28 29.69
N SER A 530 13.90 4.74 30.77
CA SER A 530 14.57 3.43 30.75
C SER A 530 13.55 2.30 30.61
N GLU A 531 12.50 2.31 31.45
CA GLU A 531 11.39 1.35 31.36
C GLU A 531 10.72 1.40 29.97
N ARG A 532 10.58 2.61 29.39
CA ARG A 532 10.09 2.80 28.02
C ARG A 532 11.03 2.24 26.95
N ALA A 533 12.34 2.38 27.13
CA ALA A 533 13.34 1.82 26.22
C ALA A 533 13.38 0.28 26.30
N GLU A 534 13.22 -0.29 27.50
CA GLU A 534 13.13 -1.74 27.72
C GLU A 534 11.87 -2.33 27.07
N GLN A 535 10.69 -1.70 27.23
CA GLN A 535 9.45 -2.08 26.53
C GLN A 535 9.58 -2.01 25.00
N LEU A 536 10.32 -1.02 24.47
CA LEU A 536 10.61 -0.91 23.04
C LEU A 536 11.63 -1.96 22.56
N ALA A 537 12.51 -2.46 23.43
CA ALA A 537 13.41 -3.57 23.12
C ALA A 537 12.68 -4.92 23.10
N GLU A 538 11.78 -5.16 24.07
CA GLU A 538 10.93 -6.35 24.15
C GLU A 538 10.02 -6.46 22.93
N THR A 539 9.24 -5.42 22.63
CA THR A 539 8.36 -5.39 21.44
C THR A 539 9.12 -5.47 20.10
N LYS A 540 10.39 -5.01 20.05
CA LYS A 540 11.26 -5.23 18.89
C LYS A 540 11.67 -6.70 18.76
N GLN A 541 11.98 -7.37 19.86
CA GLN A 541 12.32 -8.80 19.87
C GLN A 541 11.11 -9.65 19.44
N ASP A 542 9.91 -9.36 19.94
CA ASP A 542 8.67 -10.02 19.55
C ASP A 542 8.42 -9.94 18.03
N LEU A 543 8.73 -8.79 17.42
CA LEU A 543 8.60 -8.58 15.97
C LEU A 543 9.69 -9.31 15.18
N GLU A 544 10.92 -9.38 15.71
CA GLU A 544 12.01 -10.16 15.09
C GLU A 544 11.72 -11.68 15.15
N GLU A 545 11.09 -12.19 16.21
CA GLU A 545 10.64 -13.58 16.29
C GLU A 545 9.47 -13.86 15.31
N GLN A 546 8.49 -12.95 15.21
CA GLN A 546 7.41 -13.06 14.22
C GLN A 546 7.92 -13.05 12.77
N ILE A 547 8.92 -12.21 12.45
CA ILE A 547 9.56 -12.20 11.13
C ILE A 547 10.27 -13.54 10.87
N ALA A 548 11.02 -14.06 11.86
CA ALA A 548 11.69 -15.36 11.72
C ALA A 548 10.70 -16.53 11.55
N GLU A 549 9.54 -16.50 12.22
CA GLU A 549 8.51 -17.52 12.03
C GLU A 549 7.89 -17.44 10.62
N LEU A 550 7.59 -16.23 10.14
CA LEU A 550 7.05 -15.97 8.80
C LEU A 550 8.03 -16.40 7.70
N ASP A 551 9.32 -16.05 7.80
CA ASP A 551 10.35 -16.55 6.88
C ASP A 551 10.43 -18.08 6.91
N GLY A 552 10.34 -18.70 8.10
CA GLY A 552 10.24 -20.15 8.23
C GLY A 552 8.99 -20.73 7.57
N GLN A 553 7.83 -20.06 7.64
CA GLN A 553 6.62 -20.46 6.91
C GLN A 553 6.78 -20.32 5.39
N VAL A 554 7.38 -19.22 4.91
CA VAL A 554 7.67 -18.96 3.49
C VAL A 554 8.64 -20.01 2.93
N GLN A 555 9.72 -20.34 3.62
CA GLN A 555 10.66 -21.39 3.21
C GLN A 555 9.97 -22.76 3.11
N ARG A 556 9.16 -23.13 4.11
CA ARG A 556 8.37 -24.38 4.09
C ARG A 556 7.38 -24.41 2.91
N LYS A 557 6.76 -23.27 2.56
CA LYS A 557 5.86 -23.16 1.40
C LYS A 557 6.61 -23.22 0.07
N GLN A 558 7.77 -22.59 -0.02
CA GLN A 558 8.63 -22.64 -1.20
C GLN A 558 9.15 -24.05 -1.47
N GLN A 559 9.51 -24.81 -0.42
CA GLN A 559 9.89 -26.21 -0.55
C GLN A 559 8.70 -27.07 -1.02
N GLN A 560 7.52 -26.93 -0.40
CA GLN A 560 6.29 -27.61 -0.84
C GLN A 560 5.96 -27.32 -2.32
N TYR A 561 6.17 -26.08 -2.78
CA TYR A 561 5.99 -25.72 -4.18
C TYR A 561 7.05 -26.36 -5.10
N GLN A 562 8.32 -26.40 -4.71
CA GLN A 562 9.39 -27.05 -5.46
C GLN A 562 9.17 -28.56 -5.59
N ASP A 563 8.83 -29.24 -4.48
CA ASP A 563 8.53 -30.67 -4.47
C ASP A 563 7.32 -30.99 -5.38
N THR A 564 6.24 -30.20 -5.27
CA THR A 564 5.04 -30.34 -6.12
C THR A 564 5.38 -30.09 -7.59
N ARG A 565 6.21 -29.10 -7.90
CA ARG A 565 6.67 -28.80 -9.27
C ARG A 565 7.50 -29.95 -9.83
N MET A 566 8.41 -30.55 -9.06
CA MET A 566 9.19 -31.71 -9.51
C MET A 566 8.29 -32.94 -9.72
N LEU A 567 7.30 -33.17 -8.85
CA LEU A 567 6.31 -34.23 -9.05
C LEU A 567 5.55 -34.03 -10.38
N ARG A 568 4.98 -32.84 -10.62
CA ARG A 568 4.26 -32.54 -11.88
C ARG A 568 5.16 -32.63 -13.11
N MET A 569 6.44 -32.26 -13.01
CA MET A 569 7.39 -32.44 -14.11
C MET A 569 7.72 -33.91 -14.39
N ALA A 570 7.80 -34.76 -13.37
CA ALA A 570 7.97 -36.20 -13.53
C ALA A 570 6.72 -36.90 -14.09
N GLU A 571 5.53 -36.55 -13.59
CA GLU A 571 4.25 -37.01 -14.12
C GLU A 571 4.07 -36.64 -15.59
N ASN A 572 4.27 -35.36 -15.94
CA ASN A 572 4.14 -34.89 -17.32
C ASN A 572 5.14 -35.60 -18.25
N LYS A 573 6.40 -35.77 -17.81
CA LYS A 573 7.37 -36.56 -18.58
C LYS A 573 6.92 -38.01 -18.80
N SER A 574 6.32 -38.65 -17.79
CA SER A 574 5.77 -40.00 -17.93
C SER A 574 4.56 -40.05 -18.86
N MET A 575 3.72 -39.01 -18.88
CA MET A 575 2.59 -38.90 -19.80
C MET A 575 3.07 -38.66 -21.25
N MET A 576 4.06 -37.80 -21.46
CA MET A 576 4.69 -37.60 -22.78
C MET A 576 5.27 -38.91 -23.33
N GLN A 577 5.92 -39.72 -22.48
CA GLN A 577 6.44 -41.03 -22.89
C GLN A 577 5.33 -42.05 -23.21
N GLN A 578 4.16 -41.96 -22.57
CA GLN A 578 2.99 -42.79 -22.91
C GLN A 578 2.33 -42.31 -24.21
N ILE A 579 2.28 -41.00 -24.48
CA ILE A 579 1.79 -40.44 -25.74
C ILE A 579 2.71 -40.88 -26.89
N GLU A 580 4.04 -40.75 -26.73
CA GLU A 580 5.03 -41.18 -27.73
C GLU A 580 4.92 -42.69 -28.04
N GLN A 581 4.62 -43.53 -27.04
CA GLN A 581 4.33 -44.95 -27.24
C GLN A 581 3.02 -45.18 -28.02
N LEU A 582 1.94 -44.48 -27.65
CA LEU A 582 0.65 -44.58 -28.33
C LEU A 582 0.71 -44.07 -29.78
N ASP A 583 1.49 -43.03 -30.07
CA ASP A 583 1.70 -42.53 -31.44
C ASP A 583 2.45 -43.57 -32.30
N VAL A 584 3.43 -44.27 -31.73
CA VAL A 584 4.12 -45.39 -32.39
C VAL A 584 3.18 -46.57 -32.62
N ASP A 585 2.36 -46.94 -31.64
CA ASP A 585 1.36 -48.01 -31.79
C ASP A 585 0.28 -47.64 -32.82
N ILE A 586 -0.17 -46.39 -32.86
CA ILE A 586 -1.11 -45.87 -33.89
C ILE A 586 -0.46 -45.88 -35.27
N ALA A 587 0.82 -45.53 -35.40
CA ALA A 587 1.55 -45.62 -36.66
C ALA A 587 1.71 -47.08 -37.13
N ALA A 588 1.98 -48.01 -36.20
CA ALA A 588 2.05 -49.44 -36.48
C ALA A 588 0.69 -50.01 -36.94
N MET A 589 -0.40 -49.72 -36.21
CA MET A 589 -1.76 -50.12 -36.60
C MET A 589 -2.19 -49.53 -37.94
N ARG A 590 -1.86 -48.26 -38.23
CA ARG A 590 -2.14 -47.65 -39.56
C ARG A 590 -1.41 -48.38 -40.68
N LYS A 591 -0.14 -48.78 -40.45
CA LYS A 591 0.64 -49.56 -41.41
C LYS A 591 0.06 -50.96 -41.61
N GLU A 592 -0.33 -51.65 -40.55
CA GLU A 592 -0.98 -52.97 -40.62
C GLU A 592 -2.31 -52.91 -41.38
N VAL A 593 -3.14 -51.90 -41.10
CA VAL A 593 -4.38 -51.65 -41.84
C VAL A 593 -4.08 -51.42 -43.32
N GLN A 594 -3.10 -50.58 -43.67
CA GLN A 594 -2.73 -50.31 -45.07
C GLN A 594 -2.19 -51.56 -45.78
N GLU A 595 -1.38 -52.38 -45.11
CA GLU A 595 -0.90 -53.66 -45.66
C GLU A 595 -2.05 -54.67 -45.84
N SER A 596 -3.02 -54.70 -44.93
CA SER A 596 -4.23 -55.53 -45.06
C SER A 596 -5.16 -55.05 -46.18
N GLU A 597 -5.28 -53.73 -46.39
CA GLU A 597 -6.09 -53.14 -47.45
C GLU A 597 -5.48 -53.47 -48.82
N LEU A 598 -4.17 -53.28 -48.99
CA LEU A 598 -3.46 -53.66 -50.21
C LEU A 598 -3.57 -55.16 -50.51
N HIS A 599 -3.54 -56.01 -49.48
CA HIS A 599 -3.76 -57.45 -49.64
C HIS A 599 -5.19 -57.78 -50.08
N LEU A 600 -6.21 -57.13 -49.51
CA LEU A 600 -7.60 -57.29 -49.91
C LEU A 600 -7.87 -56.76 -51.33
N GLN A 601 -7.33 -55.59 -51.69
CA GLN A 601 -7.40 -55.04 -53.05
C GLN A 601 -6.77 -56.01 -54.07
N ALA A 602 -5.59 -56.57 -53.76
CA ALA A 602 -4.93 -57.57 -54.61
C ALA A 602 -5.74 -58.87 -54.75
N LEU A 603 -6.40 -59.32 -53.67
CA LEU A 603 -7.28 -60.48 -53.70
C LEU A 603 -8.55 -60.23 -54.55
N VAL A 604 -9.18 -59.06 -54.40
CA VAL A 604 -10.32 -58.64 -55.23
C VAL A 604 -9.93 -58.64 -56.70
N ALA A 605 -8.86 -57.93 -57.08
CA ALA A 605 -8.39 -57.86 -58.46
C ALA A 605 -8.01 -59.24 -59.04
N HIS A 606 -7.49 -60.15 -58.21
CA HIS A 606 -7.25 -61.53 -58.62
C HIS A 606 -8.57 -62.28 -58.91
N THR A 607 -9.56 -62.20 -58.02
CA THR A 607 -10.87 -62.85 -58.22
C THR A 607 -11.67 -62.25 -59.38
N GLU A 608 -11.56 -60.95 -59.64
CA GLU A 608 -12.12 -60.31 -60.83
C GLU A 608 -11.46 -60.84 -62.11
N SER A 609 -10.13 -61.03 -62.11
CA SER A 609 -9.40 -61.60 -63.23
C SER A 609 -9.81 -63.05 -63.52
N GLU A 610 -10.00 -63.87 -62.49
CA GLU A 610 -10.53 -65.23 -62.62
C GLU A 610 -11.97 -65.24 -63.15
N TRP A 611 -12.82 -64.36 -62.62
CA TRP A 611 -14.21 -64.22 -63.08
C TRP A 611 -14.28 -63.81 -64.55
N ASP A 612 -13.47 -62.83 -64.98
CA ASP A 612 -13.40 -62.41 -66.38
C ASP A 612 -12.76 -63.46 -67.30
N MET A 613 -11.88 -64.32 -66.79
CA MET A 613 -11.38 -65.48 -67.52
C MET A 613 -12.49 -66.53 -67.71
N VAL A 614 -13.23 -66.88 -66.66
CA VAL A 614 -14.37 -67.82 -66.71
C VAL A 614 -15.49 -67.27 -67.61
N ARG A 615 -15.78 -65.96 -67.52
CA ARG A 615 -16.75 -65.26 -68.37
C ARG A 615 -16.37 -65.34 -69.85
N ARG A 616 -15.12 -65.00 -70.19
CA ARG A 616 -14.62 -65.10 -71.58
C ARG A 616 -14.62 -66.55 -72.09
N GLY A 617 -14.22 -67.52 -71.26
CA GLY A 617 -14.28 -68.94 -71.60
C GLY A 617 -15.71 -69.44 -71.86
N ASN A 618 -16.69 -68.99 -71.06
CA ASN A 618 -18.10 -69.32 -71.28
C ASN A 618 -18.69 -68.60 -72.50
N GLU A 619 -18.29 -67.36 -72.80
CA GLU A 619 -18.71 -66.67 -74.01
C GLU A 619 -18.13 -67.31 -75.28
N GLN A 620 -16.86 -67.74 -75.22
CA GLN A 620 -16.20 -68.47 -76.30
C GLN A 620 -16.88 -69.82 -76.56
N ARG A 621 -17.13 -70.64 -75.53
CA ARG A 621 -17.91 -71.88 -75.66
C ARG A 621 -19.32 -71.66 -76.19
N ARG A 622 -19.97 -70.55 -75.83
CA ARG A 622 -21.28 -70.20 -76.41
C ARG A 622 -21.17 -69.89 -77.90
N LYS A 623 -20.10 -69.22 -78.35
CA LYS A 623 -19.86 -68.96 -79.79
C LYS A 623 -19.61 -70.27 -80.55
N GLU A 624 -18.72 -71.12 -80.03
CA GLU A 624 -18.43 -72.46 -80.56
C GLU A 624 -19.70 -73.29 -80.71
N VAL A 625 -20.52 -73.41 -79.65
CA VAL A 625 -21.80 -74.14 -79.72
C VAL A 625 -22.80 -73.48 -80.67
N THR A 626 -22.86 -72.15 -80.79
CA THR A 626 -23.71 -71.53 -81.82
C THR A 626 -23.20 -71.76 -83.24
N GLU A 627 -21.89 -71.90 -83.44
CA GLU A 627 -21.28 -72.21 -84.73
C GLU A 627 -21.54 -73.68 -85.12
N GLU A 628 -21.39 -74.62 -84.18
CA GLU A 628 -21.82 -76.02 -84.35
C GLU A 628 -23.32 -76.15 -84.66
N VAL A 629 -24.18 -75.37 -84.00
CA VAL A 629 -25.62 -75.33 -84.28
C VAL A 629 -25.92 -74.72 -85.65
N VAL A 630 -25.19 -73.69 -86.08
CA VAL A 630 -25.34 -73.12 -87.44
C VAL A 630 -24.89 -74.12 -88.50
N ASN A 631 -23.75 -74.79 -88.31
CA ASN A 631 -23.22 -75.77 -89.24
C ASN A 631 -24.14 -76.99 -89.37
N THR A 632 -24.65 -77.52 -88.25
CA THR A 632 -25.61 -78.64 -88.29
C THR A 632 -26.98 -78.25 -88.85
N VAL A 633 -27.39 -76.98 -88.74
CA VAL A 633 -28.56 -76.45 -89.46
C VAL A 633 -28.28 -76.34 -90.97
N ASP A 634 -27.08 -75.93 -91.38
CA ASP A 634 -26.71 -75.89 -92.79
C ASP A 634 -26.61 -77.30 -93.40
N ASP A 635 -26.02 -78.28 -92.71
CA ASP A 635 -26.03 -79.70 -93.13
C ASP A 635 -27.46 -80.22 -93.36
N VAL A 636 -28.40 -79.85 -92.50
CA VAL A 636 -29.83 -80.21 -92.64
C VAL A 636 -30.49 -79.47 -93.81
N LEU A 637 -30.13 -78.21 -94.07
CA LEU A 637 -30.59 -77.45 -95.25
C LEU A 637 -30.01 -78.03 -96.55
N GLN A 638 -28.73 -78.37 -96.58
CA GLN A 638 -28.08 -79.07 -97.69
C GLN A 638 -28.73 -80.42 -97.96
N MET A 639 -28.93 -81.26 -96.92
CA MET A 639 -29.65 -82.54 -97.06
C MET A 639 -31.09 -82.35 -97.56
N SER A 640 -31.81 -81.35 -97.03
CA SER A 640 -33.15 -80.99 -97.51
C SER A 640 -33.15 -80.59 -98.99
N SER A 641 -32.17 -79.77 -99.41
CA SER A 641 -31.99 -79.39 -100.82
C SER A 641 -31.65 -80.59 -101.71
N HIS A 642 -30.83 -81.53 -101.23
CA HIS A 642 -30.49 -82.73 -101.98
C HIS A 642 -31.71 -83.65 -102.15
N VAL A 643 -32.51 -83.83 -101.10
CA VAL A 643 -33.78 -84.57 -101.17
C VAL A 643 -34.75 -83.87 -102.13
N GLN A 644 -34.89 -82.54 -102.09
CA GLN A 644 -35.69 -81.78 -103.05
C GLN A 644 -35.18 -81.92 -104.49
N GLN A 645 -33.87 -81.96 -104.72
CA GLN A 645 -33.28 -82.20 -106.03
C GLN A 645 -33.54 -83.64 -106.49
N ARG A 646 -33.31 -84.66 -105.66
CA ARG A 646 -33.60 -86.06 -106.00
C ARG A 646 -35.08 -86.32 -106.28
N LEU A 647 -35.99 -85.64 -105.56
CA LEU A 647 -37.42 -85.67 -105.85
C LEU A 647 -37.77 -84.98 -107.17
N ARG A 648 -37.01 -83.95 -107.58
CA ARG A 648 -37.15 -83.31 -108.89
C ARG A 648 -36.62 -84.20 -110.01
N GLU A 649 -35.44 -84.79 -109.85
CA GLU A 649 -34.86 -85.77 -110.78
C GLU A 649 -35.77 -87.00 -110.96
N LEU A 650 -36.33 -87.53 -109.86
CA LEU A 650 -37.35 -88.59 -109.93
C LEU A 650 -38.62 -88.14 -110.65
N LYS A 651 -39.05 -86.89 -110.47
CA LYS A 651 -40.19 -86.36 -111.20
C LYS A 651 -39.87 -86.23 -112.69
N GLU A 652 -38.71 -85.69 -113.05
CA GLU A 652 -38.26 -85.56 -114.44
C GLU A 652 -38.12 -86.93 -115.13
N LEU A 653 -37.70 -87.98 -114.39
CA LEU A 653 -37.72 -89.36 -114.88
C LEU A 653 -39.13 -89.92 -115.07
N VAL A 654 -40.08 -89.66 -114.16
CA VAL A 654 -41.48 -90.06 -114.32
C VAL A 654 -42.17 -89.30 -115.47
N ASP A 655 -41.89 -88.00 -115.61
CA ASP A 655 -42.37 -87.15 -116.70
C ASP A 655 -41.74 -87.58 -118.06
N ALA A 656 -40.58 -88.26 -118.05
CA ALA A 656 -39.92 -88.83 -119.24
C ALA A 656 -40.40 -90.26 -119.57
N ASP A 657 -40.56 -91.15 -118.59
CA ASP A 657 -41.17 -92.49 -118.78
C ASP A 657 -42.60 -92.35 -119.34
N ALA A 658 -43.35 -91.33 -118.88
CA ALA A 658 -44.66 -90.99 -119.44
C ALA A 658 -44.61 -90.67 -120.95
N GLN A 659 -43.56 -89.99 -121.42
CA GLN A 659 -43.36 -89.72 -122.85
C GLN A 659 -42.93 -90.95 -123.64
N ILE A 660 -42.26 -91.92 -123.00
CA ILE A 660 -41.89 -93.20 -123.62
C ILE A 660 -43.12 -94.11 -123.80
N THR A 661 -44.17 -93.94 -122.98
CA THR A 661 -45.44 -94.68 -123.11
C THR A 661 -46.43 -94.12 -124.15
N GLU A 662 -46.07 -93.11 -124.95
CA GLU A 662 -46.97 -92.46 -125.94
C GLU A 662 -46.56 -92.71 -127.41
N TYR A 663 -45.90 -93.85 -127.70
CA TYR A 663 -45.47 -94.29 -129.04
C TYR A 663 -45.83 -95.75 -129.36
#